data_AF-A0A6M3IHZ4-F1
#
_entry.id   AF-A0A6M3IHZ4-F1
#
_cell.length_a   1.000
_cell.length_b   1.000
_cell.length_c   1.000
_cell.angle_alpha   90.00
_cell.angle_beta   90.00
_cell.angle_gamma   90.00
#
_symmetry.space_group_name_H-M   'P 1'
#
loop_
_entity.id
_entity.type
_entity.pdbx_description
1 polymer ?
#
loop_
_entity_poly.entity_id
_entity_poly.type
_entity_poly.pdbx_seq_one_letter_code
_entity_poly.pdbx_strand_id
1 'polypeptide(L)'
;MKIKALLISVLLTVLIAPLACAGTVVNYPMFQSIDGDGNPRSGALLYSYIVGDAIPKALYTDKACATPATNPVVLDSNGEAEIYGLGCYKLVLKTSVGVTVWTMADFCGTQDQYVTYYYPDSSAADHGATGDGNTIKYAVDDIGTTNKATIFLRHIAATANTDYVFGTTDNYTSNTNITFIFENGARLSPSTGKTVTLPSPENVIVDPEQQIFTGAGLIAFAKPGTAYPEWWGIDGTADEVQINAAMVGNTGGVIKLLPRTYTIADDIAVTQKSELVGSGLNTIVTGSVTGDMIGVNVGGGTAWSGGAIRNMQIQGTASGRGINLYKTSRGFVVEDAMIYSDDIDYGLLVTTSYDVQLRNVRCVKPSRGQDAGSFGIKLDNANAPTIIGCAADGYDNGLVVTDATGATINPNILGGYYQFCNTGIDIQGGDAGIIAGVYTEENDDENIFISGTGSQANGWEIKRCYIPDAAATGTIGIRVGVARYTTVWGDGRYGATTPIQLDAGALDTLVYANATVTNNAGAGETQIIRWDTGSWRLFKTLEILNDLTKVPSIRLSAGAISFADEDVSPVSYDAVWGRQGANTVGAGATTYVSPGAGIRLKQSDFNSSNPPTNAELISEFGAAATVGVGFTAIVDDADGHANEYLIFSDGTKYWYITAAAAP
;
A
#
# COMPACT_ATOMS: atom_id res chain seq x y z
N MET A 1 2.48 -95.74 -46.91
CA MET A 1 2.17 -95.92 -45.48
C MET A 1 1.19 -94.82 -45.08
N LYS A 2 -0.08 -95.22 -44.87
CA LYS A 2 -1.25 -94.55 -44.27
C LYS A 2 -1.61 -93.09 -44.64
N ILE A 3 -2.58 -93.00 -45.56
CA ILE A 3 -3.67 -92.02 -45.66
C ILE A 3 -4.76 -92.35 -44.61
N LYS A 4 -5.39 -91.33 -43.98
CA LYS A 4 -6.79 -91.24 -43.42
C LYS A 4 -6.93 -89.91 -42.62
N ALA A 5 -7.61 -88.87 -43.14
CA ALA A 5 -9.01 -88.44 -42.89
C ALA A 5 -9.34 -88.24 -41.39
N LEU A 6 -9.89 -87.12 -40.88
CA LEU A 6 -11.14 -86.40 -41.23
C LEU A 6 -11.28 -85.07 -40.42
N LEU A 7 -12.04 -84.10 -40.93
CA LEU A 7 -12.42 -82.77 -40.38
C LEU A 7 -13.17 -82.81 -39.01
N ILE A 8 -13.18 -81.69 -38.25
CA ILE A 8 -14.37 -80.88 -37.83
C ILE A 8 -14.04 -79.87 -36.70
N SER A 9 -14.34 -78.58 -36.96
CA SER A 9 -14.76 -77.49 -36.06
C SER A 9 -13.86 -77.03 -34.89
N VAL A 10 -13.06 -75.98 -35.11
CA VAL A 10 -12.59 -75.08 -34.05
C VAL A 10 -13.74 -74.13 -33.70
N LEU A 11 -14.44 -74.42 -32.60
CA LEU A 11 -15.34 -73.48 -31.93
C LEU A 11 -14.58 -72.84 -30.76
N LEU A 12 -13.95 -71.69 -31.01
CA LEU A 12 -13.33 -70.86 -29.98
C LEU A 12 -14.38 -69.83 -29.51
N THR A 13 -15.06 -70.14 -28.41
CA THR A 13 -15.88 -69.18 -27.66
C THR A 13 -14.97 -68.21 -26.89
N VAL A 14 -14.74 -67.03 -27.45
CA VAL A 14 -14.37 -65.82 -26.69
C VAL A 14 -15.68 -65.07 -26.44
N LEU A 15 -16.17 -65.11 -25.20
CA LEU A 15 -17.28 -64.26 -24.79
C LEU A 15 -16.72 -62.86 -24.54
N ILE A 16 -17.00 -62.00 -25.50
CA ILE A 16 -16.66 -60.58 -25.59
C ILE A 16 -17.34 -59.83 -24.44
N ALA A 17 -16.56 -59.07 -23.65
CA ALA A 17 -17.11 -58.06 -22.75
C ALA A 17 -17.91 -57.03 -23.59
N PRO A 18 -19.09 -56.57 -23.14
CA PRO A 18 -19.83 -55.57 -23.91
C PRO A 18 -18.99 -54.30 -24.00
N LEU A 19 -18.58 -53.95 -25.23
CA LEU A 19 -18.21 -52.58 -25.57
C LEU A 19 -19.39 -51.71 -25.11
N ALA A 20 -19.19 -50.95 -24.05
CA ALA A 20 -20.07 -49.84 -23.76
C ALA A 20 -20.00 -48.92 -24.99
N CYS A 21 -21.07 -48.90 -25.78
CA CYS A 21 -21.25 -47.90 -26.81
C CYS A 21 -21.40 -46.57 -26.06
N ALA A 22 -20.30 -45.82 -25.95
CA ALA A 22 -20.38 -44.39 -25.74
C ALA A 22 -20.97 -43.82 -27.03
N GLY A 23 -22.29 -43.94 -27.18
CA GLY A 23 -23.02 -43.36 -28.30
C GLY A 23 -22.74 -41.88 -28.31
N THR A 24 -21.85 -41.44 -29.19
CA THR A 24 -21.66 -40.03 -29.49
C THR A 24 -22.94 -39.56 -30.17
N VAL A 25 -23.49 -38.42 -29.74
CA VAL A 25 -24.54 -37.75 -30.50
C VAL A 25 -23.98 -37.52 -31.90
N VAL A 26 -24.57 -38.18 -32.91
CA VAL A 26 -24.27 -37.89 -34.32
C VAL A 26 -24.85 -36.50 -34.57
N ASN A 27 -24.02 -35.48 -34.37
CA ASN A 27 -24.37 -34.11 -34.72
C ASN A 27 -24.13 -33.96 -36.23
N TYR A 28 -25.19 -34.19 -37.01
CA TYR A 28 -25.18 -34.06 -38.46
C TYR A 28 -25.73 -32.66 -38.81
N PRO A 29 -24.92 -31.75 -39.36
CA PRO A 29 -25.35 -30.39 -39.66
C PRO A 29 -26.15 -30.37 -40.96
N MET A 30 -27.29 -31.06 -40.96
CA MET A 30 -28.26 -30.98 -42.04
C MET A 30 -29.25 -29.87 -41.68
N PHE A 31 -29.17 -28.75 -42.39
CA PHE A 31 -30.18 -27.72 -42.28
C PHE A 31 -31.45 -28.23 -42.97
N GLN A 32 -32.58 -28.19 -42.27
CA GLN A 32 -33.88 -28.55 -42.84
C GLN A 32 -34.86 -27.39 -42.73
N SER A 33 -35.71 -27.24 -43.74
CA SER A 33 -36.86 -26.35 -43.68
C SER A 33 -38.15 -27.03 -44.11
N ILE A 34 -39.17 -26.88 -43.27
CA ILE A 34 -40.54 -27.34 -43.48
C ILE A 34 -41.51 -26.14 -43.57
N ASP A 35 -42.68 -26.37 -44.16
CA ASP A 35 -43.77 -25.39 -44.22
C ASP A 35 -44.73 -25.49 -43.03
N GLY A 36 -45.76 -24.64 -43.02
CA GLY A 36 -46.74 -24.59 -41.93
C GLY A 36 -47.64 -25.82 -41.83
N ASP A 37 -47.66 -26.66 -42.87
CA ASP A 37 -48.40 -27.92 -42.92
C ASP A 37 -47.49 -29.14 -42.63
N GLY A 38 -46.21 -28.89 -42.34
CA GLY A 38 -45.21 -29.92 -42.05
C GLY A 38 -44.57 -30.57 -43.28
N ASN A 39 -44.82 -30.06 -44.49
CA ASN A 39 -44.18 -30.57 -45.70
C ASN A 39 -42.78 -29.95 -45.90
N PRO A 40 -41.81 -30.70 -46.44
CA PRO A 40 -40.52 -30.15 -46.84
C PRO A 40 -40.60 -28.99 -47.82
N ARG A 41 -39.83 -27.93 -47.59
CA ARG A 41 -39.67 -26.82 -48.54
C ARG A 41 -38.66 -27.17 -49.63
N SER A 42 -39.02 -28.13 -50.47
CA SER A 42 -38.21 -28.58 -51.59
C SER A 42 -37.82 -27.42 -52.53
N GLY A 43 -36.53 -27.34 -52.88
CA GLY A 43 -35.99 -26.30 -53.76
C GLY A 43 -35.94 -24.89 -53.14
N ALA A 44 -36.17 -24.74 -51.83
CA ALA A 44 -35.99 -23.47 -51.15
C ALA A 44 -34.54 -22.95 -51.25
N LEU A 45 -34.37 -21.64 -51.11
CA LEU A 45 -33.11 -20.94 -51.32
C LEU A 45 -32.63 -20.33 -49.99
N LEU A 46 -31.52 -20.81 -49.46
CA LEU A 46 -30.88 -20.25 -48.27
C LEU A 46 -29.73 -19.33 -48.69
N TYR A 47 -29.89 -18.03 -48.43
CA TYR A 47 -28.86 -17.02 -48.66
C TYR A 47 -28.07 -16.76 -47.39
N SER A 48 -26.77 -16.48 -47.55
CA SER A 48 -25.85 -16.17 -46.46
C SER A 48 -25.09 -14.87 -46.72
N TYR A 49 -25.03 -14.00 -45.71
CA TYR A 49 -24.41 -12.69 -45.79
C TYR A 49 -23.51 -12.40 -44.59
N ILE A 50 -22.63 -11.41 -44.74
CA ILE A 50 -21.97 -10.77 -43.61
C ILE A 50 -23.06 -10.13 -42.72
N VAL A 51 -22.91 -10.25 -41.41
CA VAL A 51 -23.80 -9.62 -40.43
C VAL A 51 -23.87 -8.11 -40.68
N GLY A 52 -25.08 -7.54 -40.68
CA GLY A 52 -25.30 -6.10 -40.91
C GLY A 52 -25.20 -5.65 -42.37
N ASP A 53 -24.82 -6.53 -43.30
CA ASP A 53 -24.62 -6.20 -44.71
C ASP A 53 -25.52 -7.07 -45.64
N ALA A 54 -25.46 -6.82 -46.94
CA ALA A 54 -25.99 -7.64 -48.02
C ALA A 54 -24.89 -8.27 -48.89
N ILE A 55 -23.61 -8.16 -48.50
CA ILE A 55 -22.48 -8.85 -49.14
C ILE A 55 -22.57 -10.36 -48.88
N PRO A 56 -22.65 -11.21 -49.94
CA PRO A 56 -22.66 -12.66 -49.82
C PRO A 56 -21.45 -13.20 -49.04
N LYS A 57 -21.68 -14.09 -48.07
CA LYS A 57 -20.62 -14.77 -47.32
C LYS A 57 -20.71 -16.28 -47.58
N ALA A 58 -19.60 -16.93 -47.89
CA ALA A 58 -19.60 -18.35 -48.23
C ALA A 58 -20.06 -19.24 -47.06
N LEU A 59 -20.96 -20.17 -47.37
CA LEU A 59 -21.13 -21.43 -46.63
C LEU A 59 -20.30 -22.51 -47.34
N TYR A 60 -20.17 -23.69 -46.74
CA TYR A 60 -19.31 -24.76 -47.24
C TYR A 60 -20.04 -26.11 -47.21
N THR A 61 -19.65 -27.02 -48.11
CA THR A 61 -20.23 -28.38 -48.23
C THR A 61 -19.41 -29.44 -47.48
N ASP A 62 -18.35 -29.05 -46.80
CA ASP A 62 -17.52 -29.94 -45.98
C ASP A 62 -17.13 -29.27 -44.66
N LYS A 63 -16.91 -30.10 -43.62
CA LYS A 63 -16.58 -29.64 -42.27
C LYS A 63 -15.27 -28.85 -42.18
N ALA A 64 -14.31 -29.14 -43.06
CA ALA A 64 -13.04 -28.42 -43.09
C ALA A 64 -13.19 -27.01 -43.68
N CYS A 65 -14.39 -26.65 -44.16
CA CYS A 65 -14.67 -25.40 -44.86
C CYS A 65 -13.74 -25.20 -46.07
N ALA A 66 -13.43 -26.28 -46.78
CA ALA A 66 -12.51 -26.25 -47.93
C ALA A 66 -13.25 -25.98 -49.25
N THR A 67 -14.49 -26.46 -49.38
CA THR A 67 -15.31 -26.40 -50.59
C THR A 67 -16.47 -25.43 -50.39
N PRO A 68 -16.42 -24.22 -50.97
CA PRO A 68 -17.51 -23.27 -50.87
C PRO A 68 -18.79 -23.79 -51.52
N ALA A 69 -19.92 -23.69 -50.82
CA ALA A 69 -21.24 -23.91 -51.36
C ALA A 69 -21.68 -22.72 -52.24
N THR A 70 -22.64 -22.96 -53.14
CA THR A 70 -23.27 -21.87 -53.91
C THR A 70 -24.05 -20.94 -52.98
N ASN A 71 -24.19 -19.66 -53.37
CA ASN A 71 -25.04 -18.71 -52.65
C ASN A 71 -26.06 -18.11 -53.61
N PRO A 72 -27.36 -18.48 -53.51
CA PRO A 72 -27.95 -19.28 -52.42
C PRO A 72 -27.60 -20.77 -52.47
N VAL A 73 -27.69 -21.42 -51.31
CA VAL A 73 -27.74 -22.88 -51.19
C VAL A 73 -29.17 -23.33 -51.51
N VAL A 74 -29.33 -24.30 -52.40
CA VAL A 74 -30.64 -24.83 -52.80
C VAL A 74 -30.94 -26.09 -51.99
N LEU A 75 -32.10 -26.15 -51.33
CA LEU A 75 -32.52 -27.31 -50.56
C LEU A 75 -33.02 -28.43 -51.48
N ASP A 76 -32.77 -29.68 -51.08
CA ASP A 76 -33.16 -30.88 -51.84
C ASP A 76 -34.66 -31.20 -51.73
N SER A 77 -35.09 -32.37 -52.23
CA SER A 77 -36.50 -32.79 -52.18
C SER A 77 -37.07 -32.95 -50.77
N ASN A 78 -36.22 -33.16 -49.77
CA ASN A 78 -36.57 -33.26 -48.37
C ASN A 78 -36.47 -31.91 -47.65
N GLY A 79 -36.23 -30.82 -48.39
CA GLY A 79 -36.06 -29.49 -47.81
C GLY A 79 -34.77 -29.39 -47.00
N GLU A 80 -33.76 -30.18 -47.35
CA GLU A 80 -32.51 -30.33 -46.61
C GLU A 80 -31.31 -29.79 -47.40
N ALA A 81 -30.29 -29.31 -46.69
CA ALA A 81 -28.97 -29.03 -47.25
C ALA A 81 -27.87 -29.19 -46.19
N GLU A 82 -26.78 -29.84 -46.56
CA GLU A 82 -25.57 -29.94 -45.73
C GLU A 82 -24.80 -28.63 -45.85
N ILE A 83 -24.70 -27.89 -44.74
CA ILE A 83 -24.07 -26.57 -44.70
C ILE A 83 -23.14 -26.42 -43.50
N TYR A 84 -21.96 -25.89 -43.76
CA TYR A 84 -20.97 -25.49 -42.75
C TYR A 84 -20.69 -23.99 -42.89
N GLY A 85 -20.43 -23.32 -41.75
CA GLY A 85 -20.15 -21.88 -41.72
C GLY A 85 -18.97 -21.54 -40.80
N LEU A 86 -18.22 -20.49 -41.15
CA LEU A 86 -17.12 -19.95 -40.38
C LEU A 86 -17.49 -18.58 -39.77
N GLY A 87 -17.70 -18.53 -38.45
CA GLY A 87 -18.07 -17.33 -37.71
C GLY A 87 -19.56 -16.97 -37.81
N CYS A 88 -19.90 -15.68 -37.72
CA CYS A 88 -21.28 -15.21 -37.71
C CYS A 88 -21.83 -14.89 -39.11
N TYR A 89 -23.13 -15.17 -39.31
CA TYR A 89 -23.85 -15.01 -40.56
C TYR A 89 -25.18 -14.29 -40.34
N LYS A 90 -25.61 -13.56 -41.36
CA LYS A 90 -27.03 -13.26 -41.58
C LYS A 90 -27.55 -14.28 -42.61
N LEU A 91 -28.55 -15.07 -42.21
CA LEU A 91 -29.18 -16.08 -43.06
C LEU A 91 -30.57 -15.60 -43.51
N VAL A 92 -30.90 -15.78 -44.79
CA VAL A 92 -32.22 -15.46 -45.34
C VAL A 92 -32.74 -16.66 -46.10
N LEU A 93 -33.79 -17.29 -45.57
CA LEU A 93 -34.46 -18.38 -46.26
C LEU A 93 -35.58 -17.84 -47.15
N LYS A 94 -35.61 -18.29 -48.40
CA LYS A 94 -36.69 -18.01 -49.36
C LYS A 94 -37.28 -19.30 -49.91
N THR A 95 -38.53 -19.24 -50.35
CA THR A 95 -39.16 -20.33 -51.12
C THR A 95 -38.44 -20.54 -52.45
N SER A 96 -38.73 -21.65 -53.15
CA SER A 96 -38.19 -21.93 -54.49
C SER A 96 -38.47 -20.84 -55.53
N VAL A 97 -39.58 -20.11 -55.38
CA VAL A 97 -39.94 -18.94 -56.22
C VAL A 97 -39.44 -17.59 -55.68
N GLY A 98 -38.60 -17.56 -54.64
CA GLY A 98 -37.93 -16.35 -54.17
C GLY A 98 -38.70 -15.47 -53.17
N VAL A 99 -39.78 -15.97 -52.55
CA VAL A 99 -40.49 -15.28 -51.45
C VAL A 99 -39.77 -15.54 -50.13
N THR A 100 -39.45 -14.48 -49.37
CA THR A 100 -38.79 -14.63 -48.06
C THR A 100 -39.70 -15.35 -47.07
N VAL A 101 -39.17 -16.43 -46.47
CA VAL A 101 -39.81 -17.18 -45.38
C VAL A 101 -39.42 -16.56 -44.05
N TRP A 102 -38.11 -16.40 -43.82
CA TRP A 102 -37.58 -15.73 -42.63
C TRP A 102 -36.21 -15.12 -42.89
N THR A 103 -35.81 -14.21 -42.01
CA THR A 103 -34.44 -13.70 -41.90
C THR A 103 -33.95 -13.93 -40.48
N MET A 104 -32.80 -14.56 -40.35
CA MET A 104 -32.09 -14.74 -39.10
C MET A 104 -30.85 -13.88 -39.15
N ALA A 105 -30.89 -12.78 -38.40
CA ALA A 105 -29.69 -12.00 -38.12
C ALA A 105 -28.84 -12.75 -37.07
N ASP A 106 -27.53 -12.53 -37.13
CA ASP A 106 -26.59 -12.92 -36.08
C ASP A 106 -26.58 -14.41 -35.73
N PHE A 107 -26.72 -15.28 -36.74
CA PHE A 107 -26.47 -16.71 -36.58
C PHE A 107 -24.97 -16.96 -36.52
N CYS A 108 -24.44 -17.06 -35.30
CA CYS A 108 -23.09 -17.48 -35.04
C CYS A 108 -23.10 -18.98 -34.74
N GLY A 109 -22.46 -19.78 -35.60
CA GLY A 109 -22.08 -21.13 -35.19
C GLY A 109 -21.17 -20.98 -33.98
N THR A 110 -21.56 -21.53 -32.82
CA THR A 110 -20.59 -21.77 -31.76
C THR A 110 -19.56 -22.72 -32.39
N GLN A 111 -18.30 -22.28 -32.53
CA GLN A 111 -17.29 -23.28 -32.26
C GLN A 111 -17.62 -23.73 -30.84
N ASP A 112 -18.07 -24.98 -30.67
CA ASP A 112 -17.66 -25.66 -29.47
C ASP A 112 -16.15 -25.45 -29.45
N GLN A 113 -15.69 -24.55 -28.57
CA GLN A 113 -14.32 -24.59 -28.14
C GLN A 113 -14.23 -25.96 -27.47
N TYR A 114 -13.90 -26.98 -28.26
CA TYR A 114 -13.43 -28.24 -27.74
C TYR A 114 -12.26 -27.82 -26.87
N VAL A 115 -12.46 -27.80 -25.56
CA VAL A 115 -11.36 -27.77 -24.61
C VAL A 115 -10.62 -29.06 -24.92
N THR A 116 -9.61 -28.98 -25.77
CA THR A 116 -8.81 -30.15 -26.13
C THR A 116 -8.06 -30.54 -24.86
N TYR A 117 -8.41 -31.71 -24.32
CA TYR A 117 -7.72 -32.26 -23.17
C TYR A 117 -6.57 -33.13 -23.65
N TYR A 118 -5.37 -32.84 -23.16
CA TYR A 118 -4.20 -33.69 -23.31
C TYR A 118 -3.96 -34.43 -22.01
N TYR A 119 -3.67 -35.73 -22.10
CA TYR A 119 -3.40 -36.60 -20.96
C TYR A 119 -2.00 -37.21 -21.11
N PRO A 120 -0.93 -36.50 -20.75
CA PRO A 120 0.42 -37.06 -20.79
C PRO A 120 0.51 -38.38 -20.01
N ASP A 121 1.30 -39.32 -20.51
CA ASP A 121 1.57 -40.58 -19.82
C ASP A 121 2.66 -40.36 -18.79
N SER A 122 2.31 -40.45 -17.50
CA SER A 122 3.24 -40.25 -16.40
C SER A 122 4.40 -41.26 -16.36
N SER A 123 4.35 -42.34 -17.15
CA SER A 123 5.45 -43.31 -17.27
C SER A 123 6.56 -42.86 -18.22
N ALA A 124 6.39 -41.74 -18.92
CA ALA A 124 7.44 -41.18 -19.77
C ALA A 124 8.68 -40.83 -18.94
N ALA A 125 9.86 -41.22 -19.45
CA ALA A 125 11.12 -41.06 -18.70
C ALA A 125 11.54 -39.60 -18.50
N ASP A 126 11.17 -38.71 -19.42
CA ASP A 126 11.47 -37.29 -19.36
C ASP A 126 10.37 -36.47 -20.04
N HIS A 127 9.59 -35.74 -19.24
CA HIS A 127 8.51 -34.88 -19.73
C HIS A 127 8.98 -33.58 -20.37
N GLY A 128 10.26 -33.21 -20.23
CA GLY A 128 10.89 -32.05 -20.87
C GLY A 128 11.62 -32.38 -22.17
N ALA A 129 11.67 -33.66 -22.57
CA ALA A 129 12.21 -34.09 -23.86
C ALA A 129 11.09 -34.23 -24.91
N THR A 130 11.40 -33.92 -26.17
CA THR A 130 10.48 -34.19 -27.28
C THR A 130 10.30 -35.69 -27.38
N GLY A 131 9.06 -36.16 -27.21
CA GLY A 131 8.70 -37.57 -27.17
C GLY A 131 7.76 -38.01 -28.28
N ASP A 132 7.34 -39.27 -28.21
CA ASP A 132 6.51 -40.00 -29.17
C ASP A 132 4.99 -39.83 -28.98
N GLY A 133 4.56 -38.67 -28.46
CA GLY A 133 3.14 -38.36 -28.27
C GLY A 133 2.65 -38.27 -26.82
N ASN A 134 3.49 -38.66 -25.86
CA ASN A 134 3.05 -38.96 -24.50
C ASN A 134 3.63 -38.03 -23.40
N THR A 135 4.53 -37.11 -23.74
CA THR A 135 5.15 -36.19 -22.76
C THR A 135 4.36 -34.88 -22.60
N ILE A 136 4.65 -34.12 -21.54
CA ILE A 136 4.08 -32.77 -21.38
C ILE A 136 4.62 -31.88 -22.49
N LYS A 137 5.93 -31.97 -22.79
CA LYS A 137 6.54 -31.24 -23.89
C LYS A 137 5.86 -31.51 -25.24
N TYR A 138 5.57 -32.76 -25.58
CA TYR A 138 4.85 -33.09 -26.81
C TYR A 138 3.48 -32.40 -26.85
N ALA A 139 2.70 -32.49 -25.77
CA ALA A 139 1.39 -31.85 -25.71
C ALA A 139 1.50 -30.34 -25.91
N VAL A 140 2.44 -29.68 -25.24
CA VAL A 140 2.68 -28.24 -25.40
C VAL A 140 3.08 -27.87 -26.83
N ASP A 141 3.99 -28.65 -27.44
CA ASP A 141 4.46 -28.43 -28.82
C ASP A 141 3.33 -28.62 -29.85
N ASP A 142 2.45 -29.62 -29.65
CA ASP A 142 1.29 -29.91 -30.52
C ASP A 142 0.18 -28.84 -30.41
N ILE A 143 -0.10 -28.37 -29.18
CA ILE A 143 -1.03 -27.26 -28.96
C ILE A 143 -0.49 -25.97 -29.60
N GLY A 144 0.81 -25.73 -29.46
CA GLY A 144 1.47 -24.50 -29.87
C GLY A 144 1.05 -23.29 -29.02
N THR A 145 1.22 -22.08 -29.56
CA THR A 145 0.97 -20.81 -28.84
C THR A 145 -0.39 -20.16 -29.14
N THR A 146 -1.17 -20.76 -30.06
CA THR A 146 -2.43 -20.15 -30.54
C THR A 146 -3.67 -20.91 -30.07
N ASN A 147 -3.63 -22.24 -30.02
CA ASN A 147 -4.80 -23.05 -29.70
C ASN A 147 -5.03 -23.14 -28.19
N LYS A 148 -6.26 -22.95 -27.71
CA LYS A 148 -6.57 -23.15 -26.28
C LYS A 148 -6.73 -24.63 -25.99
N ALA A 149 -6.10 -25.10 -24.93
CA ALA A 149 -6.18 -26.50 -24.51
C ALA A 149 -5.89 -26.64 -23.02
N THR A 150 -6.29 -27.78 -22.47
CA THR A 150 -6.01 -28.16 -21.09
C THR A 150 -5.11 -29.38 -21.08
N ILE A 151 -3.99 -29.30 -20.36
CA ILE A 151 -3.16 -30.45 -20.02
C ILE A 151 -3.62 -30.96 -18.66
N PHE A 152 -4.11 -32.20 -18.64
CA PHE A 152 -4.68 -32.84 -17.47
C PHE A 152 -3.72 -33.92 -16.96
N LEU A 153 -3.07 -33.64 -15.82
CA LEU A 153 -2.08 -34.48 -15.17
C LEU A 153 -2.77 -35.42 -14.19
N ARG A 154 -2.90 -36.68 -14.59
CA ARG A 154 -3.59 -37.70 -13.82
C ARG A 154 -2.74 -38.29 -12.71
N HIS A 155 -3.39 -38.69 -11.63
CA HIS A 155 -2.82 -39.49 -10.57
C HIS A 155 -3.20 -40.97 -10.79
N ILE A 156 -2.18 -41.83 -10.79
CA ILE A 156 -2.39 -43.27 -10.85
C ILE A 156 -2.41 -43.79 -9.41
N ALA A 157 -3.59 -44.20 -8.95
CA ALA A 157 -3.89 -44.62 -7.56
C ALA A 157 -3.07 -45.81 -7.02
N ALA A 158 -2.12 -46.36 -7.79
CA ALA A 158 -1.23 -47.44 -7.38
C ALA A 158 -0.11 -46.96 -6.42
N THR A 159 0.17 -45.66 -6.38
CA THR A 159 1.17 -45.02 -5.52
C THR A 159 0.54 -43.87 -4.75
N ALA A 160 1.21 -43.35 -3.72
CA ALA A 160 0.71 -42.15 -3.02
C ALA A 160 0.76 -40.89 -3.90
N ASN A 161 1.71 -40.84 -4.85
CA ASN A 161 1.92 -39.72 -5.74
C ASN A 161 2.29 -40.21 -7.15
N THR A 162 2.03 -39.40 -8.16
CA THR A 162 2.43 -39.62 -9.56
C THR A 162 3.30 -38.47 -10.02
N ASP A 163 4.59 -38.75 -10.25
CA ASP A 163 5.59 -37.74 -10.55
C ASP A 163 5.89 -37.70 -12.06
N TYR A 164 5.63 -36.55 -12.67
CA TYR A 164 5.98 -36.24 -14.05
C TYR A 164 7.42 -35.71 -14.06
N VAL A 165 8.39 -36.60 -14.28
CA VAL A 165 9.82 -36.31 -14.15
C VAL A 165 10.33 -35.47 -15.33
N PHE A 166 11.07 -34.40 -15.04
CA PHE A 166 11.80 -33.62 -16.04
C PHE A 166 13.31 -33.83 -15.89
N GLY A 167 13.89 -34.60 -16.80
CA GLY A 167 15.34 -34.73 -16.99
C GLY A 167 15.95 -33.59 -17.81
N THR A 168 15.09 -32.81 -18.48
CA THR A 168 15.46 -31.69 -19.35
C THR A 168 14.82 -30.38 -18.86
N THR A 169 15.58 -29.28 -18.95
CA THR A 169 15.05 -27.92 -18.70
C THR A 169 14.09 -27.56 -19.82
N ASP A 170 12.89 -27.10 -19.47
CA ASP A 170 11.89 -26.73 -20.46
C ASP A 170 11.17 -25.43 -20.09
N ASN A 171 10.68 -24.71 -21.10
CA ASN A 171 10.17 -23.36 -20.94
C ASN A 171 8.90 -23.12 -21.76
N TYR A 172 7.79 -22.91 -21.06
CA TYR A 172 6.46 -22.69 -21.62
C TYR A 172 5.99 -21.24 -21.51
N THR A 173 6.90 -20.28 -21.35
CA THR A 173 6.59 -18.84 -21.19
C THR A 173 5.59 -18.32 -22.23
N SER A 174 5.71 -18.77 -23.49
CA SER A 174 4.86 -18.30 -24.60
C SER A 174 3.49 -18.99 -24.66
N ASN A 175 3.28 -20.06 -23.91
CA ASN A 175 2.09 -20.92 -23.99
C ASN A 175 1.00 -20.49 -23.00
N THR A 176 0.71 -19.19 -22.93
CA THR A 176 -0.33 -18.62 -22.03
C THR A 176 -1.75 -19.11 -22.34
N ASN A 177 -1.95 -19.73 -23.50
CA ASN A 177 -3.16 -20.38 -24.00
C ASN A 177 -3.43 -21.77 -23.38
N ILE A 178 -2.50 -22.32 -22.60
CA ILE A 178 -2.61 -23.67 -22.00
C ILE A 178 -2.99 -23.56 -20.53
N THR A 179 -3.97 -24.36 -20.11
CA THR A 179 -4.33 -24.57 -18.70
C THR A 179 -3.80 -25.92 -18.22
N PHE A 180 -3.19 -25.96 -17.04
CA PHE A 180 -2.74 -27.18 -16.38
C PHE A 180 -3.70 -27.53 -15.24
N ILE A 181 -4.19 -28.77 -15.25
CA ILE A 181 -5.01 -29.33 -14.15
C ILE A 181 -4.24 -30.52 -13.56
N PHE A 182 -4.18 -30.58 -12.24
CA PHE A 182 -3.54 -31.66 -11.50
C PHE A 182 -4.61 -32.45 -10.73
N GLU A 183 -4.71 -33.76 -10.96
CA GLU A 183 -5.42 -34.62 -10.01
C GLU A 183 -4.66 -34.70 -8.68
N ASN A 184 -5.38 -34.90 -7.58
CA ASN A 184 -4.76 -35.03 -6.27
C ASN A 184 -3.73 -36.17 -6.27
N GLY A 185 -2.48 -35.86 -5.94
CA GLY A 185 -1.34 -36.76 -6.00
C GLY A 185 -0.45 -36.63 -7.25
N ALA A 186 -0.88 -35.94 -8.31
CA ALA A 186 -0.05 -35.65 -9.48
C ALA A 186 0.90 -34.48 -9.23
N ARG A 187 2.18 -34.61 -9.60
CA ARG A 187 3.22 -33.60 -9.36
C ARG A 187 4.20 -33.45 -10.52
N LEU A 188 4.69 -32.25 -10.79
CA LEU A 188 5.88 -32.05 -11.63
C LEU A 188 7.14 -32.31 -10.79
N SER A 189 8.10 -33.04 -11.34
CA SER A 189 9.34 -33.41 -10.64
C SER A 189 10.59 -33.09 -11.46
N PRO A 190 11.05 -31.83 -11.48
CA PRO A 190 12.30 -31.47 -12.12
C PRO A 190 13.51 -32.10 -11.42
N SER A 191 14.43 -32.65 -12.21
CA SER A 191 15.70 -33.21 -11.72
C SER A 191 16.67 -32.12 -11.31
N THR A 192 17.70 -32.46 -10.53
CA THR A 192 18.75 -31.53 -10.08
C THR A 192 19.33 -30.73 -11.25
N GLY A 193 19.39 -29.40 -11.09
CA GLY A 193 19.92 -28.48 -12.10
C GLY A 193 19.01 -28.28 -13.32
N LYS A 194 17.78 -28.80 -13.30
CA LYS A 194 16.76 -28.56 -14.33
C LYS A 194 15.77 -27.52 -13.85
N THR A 195 15.18 -26.81 -14.80
CA THR A 195 14.14 -25.80 -14.53
C THR A 195 12.96 -26.06 -15.44
N VAL A 196 11.75 -26.05 -14.89
CA VAL A 196 10.51 -26.05 -15.67
C VAL A 196 9.85 -24.70 -15.47
N THR A 197 9.72 -23.95 -16.56
CA THR A 197 9.07 -22.63 -16.55
C THR A 197 7.64 -22.73 -17.06
N LEU A 198 6.67 -22.53 -16.18
CA LEU A 198 5.24 -22.40 -16.52
C LEU A 198 4.91 -20.96 -16.92
N PRO A 199 3.83 -20.70 -17.70
CA PRO A 199 3.53 -19.35 -18.14
C PRO A 199 3.18 -18.40 -16.98
N SER A 200 2.30 -18.81 -16.07
CA SER A 200 1.95 -18.07 -14.85
C SER A 200 1.22 -18.98 -13.85
N PRO A 201 1.08 -18.59 -12.57
CA PRO A 201 0.23 -19.30 -11.62
C PRO A 201 -1.24 -19.38 -12.07
N GLU A 202 -1.73 -18.39 -12.82
CA GLU A 202 -3.13 -18.37 -13.33
C GLU A 202 -3.40 -19.45 -14.38
N ASN A 203 -2.35 -20.04 -14.96
CA ASN A 203 -2.47 -21.17 -15.86
C ASN A 203 -2.64 -22.51 -15.13
N VAL A 204 -2.57 -22.53 -13.79
CA VAL A 204 -2.70 -23.74 -12.98
C VAL A 204 -4.04 -23.73 -12.24
N ILE A 205 -4.85 -24.77 -12.45
CA ILE A 205 -6.08 -25.00 -11.70
C ILE A 205 -5.85 -26.16 -10.75
N VAL A 206 -5.80 -25.85 -9.47
CA VAL A 206 -5.56 -26.80 -8.38
C VAL A 206 -6.16 -26.24 -7.09
N ASP A 207 -6.46 -27.12 -6.13
CA ASP A 207 -6.74 -26.69 -4.77
C ASP A 207 -5.48 -26.03 -4.18
N PRO A 208 -5.60 -24.87 -3.50
CA PRO A 208 -4.49 -24.24 -2.81
C PRO A 208 -3.71 -25.17 -1.87
N GLU A 209 -4.35 -26.17 -1.25
CA GLU A 209 -3.71 -27.07 -0.29
C GLU A 209 -2.95 -28.25 -0.91
N GLN A 210 -3.08 -28.46 -2.22
CA GLN A 210 -2.50 -29.62 -2.88
C GLN A 210 -1.03 -29.40 -3.27
N GLN A 211 -0.18 -30.39 -2.96
CA GLN A 211 1.19 -30.45 -3.52
C GLN A 211 1.13 -30.84 -5.00
N ILE A 212 1.70 -29.99 -5.86
CA ILE A 212 1.80 -30.22 -7.32
C ILE A 212 3.24 -30.15 -7.84
N PHE A 213 4.21 -29.83 -6.99
CA PHE A 213 5.62 -29.75 -7.32
C PHE A 213 6.46 -30.58 -6.33
N THR A 214 7.48 -31.22 -6.86
CA THR A 214 8.48 -31.99 -6.13
C THR A 214 9.79 -32.03 -6.94
N GLY A 215 10.76 -32.84 -6.52
CA GLY A 215 12.06 -32.96 -7.19
C GLY A 215 13.07 -31.92 -6.72
N ALA A 216 14.33 -32.10 -7.14
CA ALA A 216 15.47 -31.29 -6.72
C ALA A 216 15.79 -30.12 -7.68
N GLY A 217 15.08 -30.03 -8.80
CA GLY A 217 15.17 -28.92 -9.74
C GLY A 217 14.22 -27.76 -9.37
N LEU A 218 14.20 -26.74 -10.22
CA LEU A 218 13.44 -25.51 -10.01
C LEU A 218 12.12 -25.51 -10.78
N ILE A 219 11.05 -25.07 -10.13
CA ILE A 219 9.83 -24.61 -10.80
C ILE A 219 9.86 -23.09 -10.84
N ALA A 220 9.56 -22.53 -12.01
CA ALA A 220 9.49 -21.08 -12.21
C ALA A 220 8.22 -20.69 -12.97
N PHE A 221 7.72 -19.49 -12.71
CA PHE A 221 6.66 -18.85 -13.47
C PHE A 221 7.21 -17.67 -14.26
N ALA A 222 6.88 -17.61 -15.54
CA ALA A 222 7.36 -16.54 -16.41
C ALA A 222 6.70 -15.19 -16.11
N LYS A 223 5.42 -15.21 -15.73
CA LYS A 223 4.69 -14.06 -15.22
C LYS A 223 4.28 -14.29 -13.77
N PRO A 224 4.47 -13.30 -12.89
CA PRO A 224 4.05 -13.41 -11.50
C PRO A 224 2.52 -13.53 -11.41
N GLY A 225 2.07 -14.27 -10.40
CA GLY A 225 0.65 -14.37 -10.03
C GLY A 225 0.51 -14.66 -8.54
N THR A 226 -0.59 -15.27 -8.13
CA THR A 226 -0.73 -15.81 -6.76
C THR A 226 -0.34 -17.28 -6.75
N ALA A 227 0.65 -17.64 -5.95
CA ALA A 227 1.08 -19.01 -5.72
C ALA A 227 1.00 -19.35 -4.22
N TYR A 228 0.90 -20.64 -3.94
CA TYR A 228 0.75 -21.17 -2.59
C TYR A 228 1.96 -22.06 -2.28
N PRO A 229 2.64 -21.91 -1.13
CA PRO A 229 3.78 -22.76 -0.81
C PRO A 229 3.40 -24.23 -0.64
N GLU A 230 2.13 -24.53 -0.35
CA GLU A 230 1.55 -25.88 -0.34
C GLU A 230 1.78 -26.62 -1.66
N TRP A 231 1.85 -25.90 -2.78
CA TRP A 231 2.17 -26.48 -4.08
C TRP A 231 3.55 -27.16 -4.10
N TRP A 232 4.49 -26.71 -3.27
CA TRP A 232 5.82 -27.32 -3.07
C TRP A 232 5.84 -28.36 -1.94
N GLY A 233 4.75 -28.53 -1.20
CA GLY A 233 4.58 -29.59 -0.20
C GLY A 233 4.96 -29.17 1.22
N ILE A 234 4.25 -28.18 1.75
CA ILE A 234 4.28 -27.83 3.18
C ILE A 234 3.95 -29.06 4.02
N ASP A 235 4.80 -29.37 5.00
CA ASP A 235 4.70 -30.58 5.82
C ASP A 235 4.68 -30.28 7.33
N GLY A 236 4.77 -29.00 7.73
CA GLY A 236 4.77 -28.57 9.11
C GLY A 236 6.15 -28.62 9.78
N THR A 237 7.20 -28.93 9.03
CA THR A 237 8.60 -29.02 9.50
C THR A 237 9.53 -28.27 8.55
N ALA A 238 10.16 -27.20 9.02
CA ALA A 238 11.06 -26.39 8.20
C ALA A 238 10.37 -25.88 6.92
N ASP A 239 9.14 -25.38 7.09
CA ASP A 239 8.26 -24.90 6.02
C ASP A 239 8.86 -23.72 5.23
N GLU A 240 9.89 -23.04 5.77
CA GLU A 240 10.63 -22.00 5.05
C GLU A 240 11.26 -22.55 3.76
N VAL A 241 11.57 -23.84 3.68
CA VAL A 241 12.13 -24.45 2.46
C VAL A 241 11.14 -24.32 1.30
N GLN A 242 9.87 -24.69 1.52
CA GLN A 242 8.83 -24.62 0.51
C GLN A 242 8.35 -23.19 0.28
N ILE A 243 8.29 -22.36 1.33
CA ILE A 243 7.97 -20.93 1.19
C ILE A 243 9.04 -20.25 0.34
N ASN A 244 10.32 -20.46 0.62
CA ASN A 244 11.43 -19.88 -0.15
C ASN A 244 11.46 -20.42 -1.59
N ALA A 245 11.16 -21.71 -1.80
CA ALA A 245 11.03 -22.26 -3.15
C ALA A 245 9.89 -21.58 -3.94
N ALA A 246 8.75 -21.31 -3.29
CA ALA A 246 7.66 -20.55 -3.89
C ALA A 246 8.07 -19.09 -4.19
N MET A 247 8.75 -18.41 -3.27
CA MET A 247 9.26 -17.05 -3.45
C MET A 247 10.21 -16.93 -4.66
N VAL A 248 11.09 -17.92 -4.85
CA VAL A 248 12.00 -17.97 -6.01
C VAL A 248 11.20 -18.29 -7.28
N GLY A 249 10.32 -19.28 -7.23
CA GLY A 249 9.55 -19.74 -8.38
C GLY A 249 8.54 -18.71 -8.91
N ASN A 250 8.00 -17.84 -8.06
CA ASN A 250 7.02 -16.81 -8.41
C ASN A 250 7.56 -15.39 -8.10
N THR A 251 8.78 -15.11 -8.56
CA THR A 251 9.46 -13.83 -8.30
C THR A 251 8.60 -12.64 -8.74
N GLY A 252 8.38 -11.67 -7.84
CA GLY A 252 7.56 -10.49 -8.09
C GLY A 252 6.05 -10.73 -8.00
N GLY A 253 5.63 -11.94 -7.59
CA GLY A 253 4.24 -12.31 -7.37
C GLY A 253 3.86 -12.35 -5.89
N VAL A 254 2.66 -12.85 -5.63
CA VAL A 254 2.11 -13.04 -4.28
C VAL A 254 2.31 -14.50 -3.87
N ILE A 255 2.98 -14.72 -2.75
CA ILE A 255 2.98 -15.99 -2.03
C ILE A 255 1.93 -15.90 -0.92
N LYS A 256 0.85 -16.65 -1.11
CA LYS A 256 -0.30 -16.63 -0.21
C LYS A 256 -0.21 -17.77 0.80
N LEU A 257 -0.13 -17.41 2.08
CA LEU A 257 -0.18 -18.33 3.19
C LEU A 257 -1.63 -18.55 3.63
N LEU A 258 -2.01 -19.82 3.73
CA LEU A 258 -3.31 -20.27 4.21
C LEU A 258 -3.45 -20.03 5.73
N PRO A 259 -4.68 -20.06 6.29
CA PRO A 259 -4.92 -19.85 7.72
C PRO A 259 -4.51 -21.09 8.54
N ARG A 260 -3.20 -21.28 8.73
CA ARG A 260 -2.59 -22.34 9.53
C ARG A 260 -1.26 -21.88 10.15
N THR A 261 -0.68 -22.76 10.94
CA THR A 261 0.68 -22.60 11.48
C THR A 261 1.70 -23.16 10.50
N TYR A 262 2.73 -22.37 10.20
CA TYR A 262 3.93 -22.72 9.45
C TYR A 262 5.11 -22.76 10.43
N THR A 263 5.77 -23.90 10.53
CA THR A 263 6.91 -24.07 11.44
C THR A 263 8.21 -23.89 10.68
N ILE A 264 9.02 -22.91 11.08
CA ILE A 264 10.28 -22.60 10.42
C ILE A 264 11.50 -22.96 11.27
N ALA A 265 12.59 -23.35 10.61
CA ALA A 265 13.89 -23.61 11.22
C ALA A 265 15.00 -22.66 10.73
N ASP A 266 14.73 -21.89 9.68
CA ASP A 266 15.62 -20.90 9.09
C ASP A 266 14.79 -19.71 8.55
N ASP A 267 15.46 -18.69 8.01
CA ASP A 267 14.85 -17.45 7.57
C ASP A 267 13.91 -17.65 6.34
N ILE A 268 12.72 -17.02 6.36
CA ILE A 268 11.95 -16.79 5.13
C ILE A 268 12.56 -15.58 4.40
N ALA A 269 13.11 -15.82 3.22
CA ALA A 269 13.78 -14.81 2.41
C ALA A 269 12.81 -14.15 1.42
N VAL A 270 12.34 -12.96 1.74
CA VAL A 270 11.52 -12.16 0.83
C VAL A 270 12.41 -11.42 -0.16
N THR A 271 12.22 -11.73 -1.44
CA THR A 271 13.00 -11.19 -2.58
C THR A 271 12.32 -9.98 -3.21
N GLN A 272 13.04 -9.29 -4.12
CA GLN A 272 12.55 -8.07 -4.78
C GLN A 272 11.16 -8.23 -5.39
N LYS A 273 10.27 -7.29 -5.07
CA LYS A 273 8.90 -7.11 -5.60
C LYS A 273 7.90 -8.20 -5.23
N SER A 274 8.31 -9.20 -4.46
CA SER A 274 7.43 -10.28 -4.04
C SER A 274 6.63 -9.87 -2.81
N GLU A 275 5.42 -10.41 -2.67
CA GLU A 275 4.56 -10.21 -1.51
C GLU A 275 4.37 -11.53 -0.76
N LEU A 276 4.53 -11.52 0.56
CA LEU A 276 4.18 -12.61 1.45
C LEU A 276 2.90 -12.23 2.20
N VAL A 277 1.80 -12.93 1.92
CA VAL A 277 0.46 -12.51 2.35
C VAL A 277 -0.23 -13.65 3.08
N GLY A 278 -0.52 -13.46 4.36
CA GLY A 278 -1.34 -14.38 5.14
C GLY A 278 -2.84 -14.14 4.98
N SER A 279 -3.60 -14.93 5.75
CA SER A 279 -5.06 -14.91 5.80
C SER A 279 -5.59 -14.31 7.11
N GLY A 280 -4.88 -13.33 7.65
CA GLY A 280 -5.12 -12.69 8.94
C GLY A 280 -4.37 -13.37 10.08
N LEU A 281 -4.80 -13.13 11.33
CA LEU A 281 -4.15 -13.67 12.53
C LEU A 281 -4.20 -15.21 12.64
N ASN A 282 -4.97 -15.89 11.79
CA ASN A 282 -5.02 -17.36 11.72
C ASN A 282 -3.87 -17.94 10.89
N THR A 283 -3.11 -17.12 10.16
CA THR A 283 -1.84 -17.51 9.55
C THR A 283 -0.73 -17.20 10.54
N ILE A 284 -0.05 -18.23 11.04
CA ILE A 284 1.00 -18.10 12.05
C ILE A 284 2.31 -18.63 11.48
N VAL A 285 3.35 -17.81 11.40
CA VAL A 285 4.72 -18.24 11.14
C VAL A 285 5.43 -18.34 12.47
N THR A 286 5.92 -19.53 12.84
CA THR A 286 6.54 -19.76 14.15
C THR A 286 7.83 -20.57 14.04
N GLY A 287 8.79 -20.29 14.90
CA GLY A 287 10.06 -21.01 14.89
C GLY A 287 11.09 -20.50 15.88
N SER A 288 12.08 -21.35 16.14
CA SER A 288 13.25 -21.05 16.98
C SER A 288 14.43 -20.66 16.09
N VAL A 289 14.32 -19.49 15.45
CA VAL A 289 15.32 -18.97 14.52
C VAL A 289 16.26 -18.01 15.27
N THR A 290 17.57 -18.21 15.18
CA THR A 290 18.59 -17.31 15.77
C THR A 290 18.91 -16.10 14.88
N GLY A 291 18.40 -16.10 13.65
CA GLY A 291 18.47 -15.02 12.66
C GLY A 291 17.16 -14.25 12.50
N ASP A 292 16.67 -14.12 11.28
CA ASP A 292 15.47 -13.38 10.92
C ASP A 292 14.33 -14.35 10.65
N MET A 293 13.23 -14.33 11.40
CA MET A 293 12.09 -15.17 11.01
C MET A 293 11.63 -14.84 9.58
N ILE A 294 11.57 -13.55 9.27
CA ILE A 294 11.39 -13.05 7.90
C ILE A 294 12.46 -12.02 7.59
N GLY A 295 13.37 -12.39 6.69
CA GLY A 295 14.41 -11.53 6.16
C GLY A 295 14.02 -10.98 4.80
N VAL A 296 13.92 -9.65 4.67
CA VAL A 296 13.72 -9.00 3.38
C VAL A 296 15.08 -8.65 2.79
N ASN A 297 15.49 -9.42 1.77
CA ASN A 297 16.77 -9.24 1.08
C ASN A 297 16.53 -8.87 -0.37
N VAL A 298 16.45 -7.57 -0.61
CA VAL A 298 16.20 -7.01 -1.93
C VAL A 298 17.47 -6.51 -2.64
N GLY A 299 18.66 -6.96 -2.22
CA GLY A 299 19.89 -6.81 -2.99
C GLY A 299 20.27 -5.37 -3.39
N GLY A 300 20.75 -4.55 -2.44
CA GLY A 300 21.85 -3.57 -2.64
C GLY A 300 21.79 -2.55 -3.80
N GLY A 301 20.64 -2.28 -4.41
CA GLY A 301 20.52 -1.45 -5.61
C GLY A 301 19.71 -0.16 -5.39
N THR A 302 19.92 0.85 -6.24
CA THR A 302 19.18 2.13 -6.23
C THR A 302 17.75 2.02 -6.80
N ALA A 303 17.40 0.87 -7.37
CA ALA A 303 16.10 0.60 -7.98
C ALA A 303 15.04 0.31 -6.92
N TRP A 304 13.81 0.77 -7.18
CA TRP A 304 12.65 0.49 -6.35
C TRP A 304 12.47 -1.03 -6.20
N SER A 305 12.61 -1.53 -4.97
CA SER A 305 12.56 -2.97 -4.72
C SER A 305 11.15 -3.46 -4.46
N GLY A 306 10.22 -2.60 -4.00
CA GLY A 306 8.81 -2.93 -3.76
C GLY A 306 8.59 -4.19 -2.90
N GLY A 307 7.36 -4.69 -2.86
CA GLY A 307 6.99 -5.89 -2.12
C GLY A 307 6.32 -5.61 -0.77
N ALA A 308 5.81 -6.67 -0.15
CA ALA A 308 5.09 -6.53 1.10
C ALA A 308 5.09 -7.79 1.99
N ILE A 309 4.90 -7.59 3.29
CA ILE A 309 4.51 -8.63 4.27
C ILE A 309 3.16 -8.21 4.85
N ARG A 310 2.14 -9.07 4.75
CA ARG A 310 0.76 -8.70 5.08
C ARG A 310 -0.03 -9.77 5.83
N ASN A 311 -0.96 -9.35 6.69
CA ASN A 311 -2.06 -10.18 7.18
C ASN A 311 -1.64 -11.50 7.85
N MET A 312 -0.67 -11.46 8.75
CA MET A 312 -0.20 -12.68 9.43
C MET A 312 0.27 -12.41 10.84
N GLN A 313 0.42 -13.49 11.61
CA GLN A 313 1.13 -13.49 12.87
C GLN A 313 2.52 -14.11 12.71
N ILE A 314 3.52 -13.54 13.36
CA ILE A 314 4.90 -14.02 13.44
C ILE A 314 5.21 -14.27 14.91
N GLN A 315 5.66 -15.48 15.24
CA GLN A 315 5.88 -15.96 16.61
C GLN A 315 7.30 -16.51 16.80
N GLY A 316 8.20 -15.66 17.30
CA GLY A 316 9.60 -16.05 17.56
C GLY A 316 9.77 -16.66 18.94
N THR A 317 10.51 -17.77 19.03
CA THR A 317 10.78 -18.46 20.32
C THR A 317 12.27 -18.51 20.68
N ALA A 318 13.11 -17.73 20.02
CA ALA A 318 14.55 -17.65 20.25
C ALA A 318 15.07 -16.23 19.98
N SER A 319 16.33 -15.99 20.37
CA SER A 319 17.09 -14.74 20.30
C SER A 319 17.39 -14.23 18.88
N GLY A 320 16.34 -14.00 18.08
CA GLY A 320 16.41 -13.52 16.70
C GLY A 320 15.66 -12.21 16.46
N ARG A 321 15.27 -11.96 15.21
CA ARG A 321 14.45 -10.82 14.77
C ARG A 321 13.14 -11.33 14.17
N GLY A 322 12.03 -10.67 14.47
CA GLY A 322 10.74 -11.01 13.85
C GLY A 322 10.76 -10.70 12.36
N ILE A 323 10.77 -9.41 12.01
CA ILE A 323 10.97 -8.96 10.62
C ILE A 323 12.24 -8.12 10.55
N ASN A 324 13.09 -8.41 9.58
CA ASN A 324 14.26 -7.59 9.28
C ASN A 324 14.23 -7.10 7.83
N LEU A 325 14.18 -5.78 7.67
CA LEU A 325 14.26 -5.06 6.41
C LEU A 325 15.67 -4.48 6.27
N TYR A 326 16.52 -5.10 5.44
CA TYR A 326 17.93 -4.73 5.34
C TYR A 326 18.39 -4.52 3.89
N LYS A 327 19.62 -3.97 3.73
CA LYS A 327 20.32 -3.77 2.44
C LYS A 327 19.56 -2.90 1.43
N THR A 328 19.26 -1.66 1.78
CA THR A 328 18.70 -0.66 0.84
C THR A 328 17.35 -1.06 0.26
N SER A 329 16.47 -1.63 1.10
CA SER A 329 15.09 -1.89 0.71
C SER A 329 14.38 -0.59 0.39
N ARG A 330 13.70 -0.49 -0.75
CA ARG A 330 13.02 0.72 -1.19
C ARG A 330 11.55 0.49 -1.52
N GLY A 331 10.66 1.21 -0.82
CA GLY A 331 9.22 1.15 -1.05
C GLY A 331 8.54 -0.12 -0.53
N PHE A 332 9.15 -0.80 0.44
CA PHE A 332 8.59 -2.03 1.02
C PHE A 332 7.50 -1.70 2.05
N VAL A 333 6.46 -2.53 2.11
CA VAL A 333 5.33 -2.35 3.03
C VAL A 333 5.21 -3.52 4.00
N VAL A 334 5.11 -3.24 5.29
CA VAL A 334 4.66 -4.21 6.29
C VAL A 334 3.30 -3.73 6.81
N GLU A 335 2.26 -4.53 6.64
CA GLU A 335 0.88 -4.11 6.91
C GLU A 335 0.06 -5.20 7.60
N ASP A 336 -0.76 -4.82 8.57
CA ASP A 336 -1.69 -5.73 9.26
C ASP A 336 -1.00 -7.02 9.79
N ALA A 337 0.20 -6.84 10.37
CA ALA A 337 1.02 -7.93 10.88
C ALA A 337 1.12 -7.86 12.41
N MET A 338 0.99 -9.01 13.07
CA MET A 338 1.25 -9.13 14.51
C MET A 338 2.56 -9.88 14.73
N ILE A 339 3.52 -9.22 15.37
CA ILE A 339 4.80 -9.81 15.75
C ILE A 339 4.76 -10.04 17.26
N TYR A 340 4.77 -11.30 17.64
CA TYR A 340 4.77 -11.75 19.02
C TYR A 340 6.04 -12.54 19.28
N SER A 341 6.67 -12.34 20.40
CA SER A 341 7.74 -13.23 20.86
C SER A 341 7.96 -13.03 22.34
N ASP A 342 8.49 -14.04 23.00
CA ASP A 342 8.97 -13.93 24.38
C ASP A 342 10.51 -13.87 24.44
N ASP A 343 11.23 -13.85 23.30
CA ASP A 343 12.72 -13.95 23.28
C ASP A 343 13.42 -13.34 22.04
N ILE A 344 12.75 -12.55 21.18
CA ILE A 344 13.43 -11.84 20.07
C ILE A 344 14.09 -10.53 20.54
N ASP A 345 15.23 -10.21 19.93
CA ASP A 345 15.94 -8.94 20.12
C ASP A 345 15.15 -7.76 19.50
N TYR A 346 14.48 -8.00 18.37
CA TYR A 346 13.68 -6.97 17.68
C TYR A 346 12.38 -7.56 17.16
N GLY A 347 11.25 -6.91 17.47
CA GLY A 347 9.99 -7.18 16.77
C GLY A 347 10.16 -6.90 15.27
N LEU A 348 10.50 -5.66 14.95
CA LEU A 348 10.77 -5.22 13.58
C LEU A 348 12.01 -4.33 13.52
N LEU A 349 12.96 -4.70 12.65
CA LEU A 349 14.16 -3.93 12.36
C LEU A 349 14.12 -3.41 10.92
N VAL A 350 14.34 -2.10 10.74
CA VAL A 350 14.57 -1.46 9.43
C VAL A 350 15.97 -0.89 9.42
N THR A 351 16.87 -1.46 8.61
CA THR A 351 18.25 -1.01 8.52
C THR A 351 18.58 -0.52 7.11
N THR A 352 19.09 0.72 7.01
CA THR A 352 19.60 1.34 5.77
C THR A 352 18.62 1.16 4.60
N SER A 353 17.38 1.58 4.77
CA SER A 353 16.27 1.37 3.82
C SER A 353 15.50 2.67 3.56
N TYR A 354 14.83 2.77 2.41
CA TYR A 354 14.22 3.99 1.87
C TYR A 354 12.71 3.82 1.66
N ASP A 355 11.94 4.85 1.96
CA ASP A 355 10.49 4.90 1.65
C ASP A 355 9.71 3.68 2.22
N VAL A 356 10.16 3.12 3.35
CA VAL A 356 9.54 1.95 4.00
C VAL A 356 8.26 2.37 4.70
N GLN A 357 7.23 1.54 4.64
CA GLN A 357 5.95 1.82 5.28
C GLN A 357 5.55 0.70 6.22
N LEU A 358 5.34 1.06 7.48
CA LEU A 358 4.78 0.20 8.52
C LEU A 358 3.37 0.68 8.80
N ARG A 359 2.37 -0.19 8.62
CA ARG A 359 0.95 0.15 8.72
C ARG A 359 0.22 -0.87 9.59
N ASN A 360 -0.45 -0.45 10.65
CA ASN A 360 -1.20 -1.36 11.52
C ASN A 360 -0.38 -2.57 12.00
N VAL A 361 0.93 -2.37 12.22
CA VAL A 361 1.83 -3.43 12.71
C VAL A 361 1.76 -3.42 14.23
N ARG A 362 1.58 -4.60 14.83
CA ARG A 362 1.56 -4.77 16.28
C ARG A 362 2.76 -5.61 16.74
N CYS A 363 3.74 -5.00 17.41
CA CYS A 363 4.81 -5.71 18.09
C CYS A 363 4.47 -5.88 19.57
N VAL A 364 4.44 -7.12 20.06
CA VAL A 364 4.09 -7.44 21.45
C VAL A 364 5.20 -8.27 22.09
N LYS A 365 5.68 -7.81 23.24
CA LYS A 365 6.61 -8.52 24.15
C LYS A 365 7.99 -8.96 23.62
N PRO A 366 8.66 -8.32 22.64
CA PRO A 366 10.05 -8.67 22.36
C PRO A 366 10.88 -8.43 23.63
N SER A 367 11.25 -9.52 24.31
CA SER A 367 11.86 -9.51 25.62
C SER A 367 12.86 -10.66 25.73
N ARG A 368 14.06 -10.48 25.17
CA ARG A 368 15.12 -11.44 25.42
C ARG A 368 15.50 -11.41 26.88
N GLY A 369 14.97 -12.32 27.70
CA GLY A 369 15.41 -12.53 29.08
C GLY A 369 15.43 -11.31 30.00
N GLN A 370 14.68 -10.23 29.71
CA GLN A 370 14.79 -8.93 30.40
C GLN A 370 16.15 -8.22 30.20
N ASP A 371 16.82 -8.46 29.07
CA ASP A 371 18.10 -7.84 28.74
C ASP A 371 17.94 -6.54 27.93
N ALA A 372 18.88 -5.61 28.14
CA ALA A 372 19.02 -4.39 27.35
C ALA A 372 19.21 -4.70 25.86
N GLY A 373 18.55 -3.93 24.98
CA GLY A 373 18.61 -4.15 23.52
C GLY A 373 17.42 -4.88 22.89
N SER A 374 16.34 -5.13 23.64
CA SER A 374 15.10 -5.69 23.11
C SER A 374 14.12 -4.59 22.70
N PHE A 375 13.83 -4.44 21.40
CA PHE A 375 13.00 -3.32 20.90
C PHE A 375 11.74 -3.80 20.16
N GLY A 376 10.66 -3.04 20.30
CA GLY A 376 9.43 -3.23 19.53
C GLY A 376 9.68 -3.01 18.04
N ILE A 377 10.00 -1.77 17.68
CA ILE A 377 10.38 -1.34 16.34
C ILE A 377 11.70 -0.58 16.42
N LYS A 378 12.65 -0.88 15.53
CA LYS A 378 13.87 -0.08 15.35
C LYS A 378 14.02 0.39 13.91
N LEU A 379 14.23 1.69 13.76
CA LEU A 379 14.68 2.32 12.53
C LEU A 379 16.17 2.66 12.69
N ASP A 380 17.01 2.12 11.81
CA ASP A 380 18.45 2.29 11.84
C ASP A 380 18.95 2.77 10.48
N ASN A 381 19.37 4.03 10.40
CA ASN A 381 19.82 4.69 9.16
C ASN A 381 18.77 4.60 8.04
N ALA A 382 17.48 4.66 8.40
CA ALA A 382 16.37 4.62 7.44
C ALA A 382 16.09 6.02 6.86
N ASN A 383 15.66 6.10 5.60
CA ASN A 383 15.36 7.36 4.93
C ASN A 383 13.88 7.40 4.50
N ALA A 384 13.18 8.44 4.96
CA ALA A 384 11.75 8.63 4.81
C ALA A 384 10.87 7.43 5.23
N PRO A 385 11.15 6.73 6.35
CA PRO A 385 10.24 5.69 6.83
C PRO A 385 8.93 6.31 7.33
N THR A 386 7.81 5.64 7.05
CA THR A 386 6.48 6.02 7.57
C THR A 386 5.95 4.92 8.50
N ILE A 387 5.56 5.29 9.71
CA ILE A 387 4.96 4.40 10.70
C ILE A 387 3.58 4.96 11.06
N ILE A 388 2.53 4.20 10.78
CA ILE A 388 1.13 4.64 10.97
C ILE A 388 0.24 3.50 11.47
N GLY A 389 -0.59 3.79 12.46
CA GLY A 389 -1.53 2.84 13.06
C GLY A 389 -0.83 1.69 13.79
N CYS A 390 0.47 1.77 14.01
CA CYS A 390 1.23 0.71 14.63
C CYS A 390 1.12 0.77 16.15
N ALA A 391 1.26 -0.39 16.78
CA ALA A 391 1.43 -0.53 18.21
C ALA A 391 2.72 -1.30 18.50
N ALA A 392 3.56 -0.80 19.40
CA ALA A 392 4.81 -1.49 19.71
C ALA A 392 5.15 -1.41 21.19
N ASP A 393 5.33 -2.60 21.76
CA ASP A 393 5.87 -2.83 23.09
C ASP A 393 7.29 -3.41 22.91
N GLY A 394 8.22 -3.08 23.81
CA GLY A 394 9.54 -3.71 23.86
C GLY A 394 10.14 -3.58 25.25
N TYR A 395 10.88 -4.59 25.71
CA TYR A 395 11.44 -4.56 27.07
C TYR A 395 12.41 -3.38 27.28
N ASP A 396 13.12 -2.93 26.25
CA ASP A 396 13.92 -1.71 26.34
C ASP A 396 13.10 -0.51 25.85
N ASN A 397 12.82 -0.45 24.55
CA ASN A 397 12.04 0.64 23.98
C ASN A 397 10.94 0.14 23.03
N GLY A 398 9.80 0.83 23.03
CA GLY A 398 8.72 0.58 22.08
C GLY A 398 9.14 0.89 20.64
N LEU A 399 9.66 2.09 20.41
CA LEU A 399 10.25 2.53 19.14
C LEU A 399 11.62 3.17 19.36
N VAL A 400 12.62 2.74 18.59
CA VAL A 400 13.93 3.39 18.51
C VAL A 400 14.18 3.92 17.11
N VAL A 401 14.68 5.15 17.03
CA VAL A 401 15.16 5.77 15.81
C VAL A 401 16.63 6.13 15.96
N THR A 402 17.50 5.44 15.24
CA THR A 402 18.94 5.70 15.16
C THR A 402 19.25 6.22 13.77
N ASP A 403 19.71 7.47 13.67
CA ASP A 403 20.18 8.09 12.42
C ASP A 403 19.19 8.07 11.23
N ALA A 404 17.88 8.03 11.49
CA ALA A 404 16.90 8.05 10.41
C ALA A 404 16.60 9.48 9.95
N THR A 405 16.51 9.68 8.63
CA THR A 405 16.19 10.98 8.04
C THR A 405 14.75 11.01 7.54
N GLY A 406 13.98 12.06 7.84
CA GLY A 406 12.63 12.24 7.30
C GLY A 406 11.59 11.26 7.83
N ALA A 407 11.82 10.65 8.99
CA ALA A 407 10.91 9.68 9.57
C ALA A 407 9.55 10.32 9.93
N THR A 408 8.45 9.70 9.52
CA THR A 408 7.09 10.13 9.89
C THR A 408 6.44 9.08 10.78
N ILE A 409 6.15 9.45 12.03
CA ILE A 409 5.56 8.58 13.05
C ILE A 409 4.18 9.17 13.41
N ASN A 410 3.10 8.69 12.78
CA ASN A 410 1.78 9.31 12.90
C ASN A 410 0.60 8.46 12.41
N PRO A 411 -0.48 8.28 13.21
CA PRO A 411 -0.53 8.14 14.67
C PRO A 411 -0.15 6.72 15.09
N ASN A 412 0.43 6.52 16.28
CA ASN A 412 0.82 5.19 16.78
C ASN A 412 0.54 5.06 18.28
N ILE A 413 0.52 3.83 18.81
CA ILE A 413 0.42 3.53 20.24
C ILE A 413 1.74 2.87 20.67
N LEU A 414 2.62 3.60 21.35
CA LEU A 414 4.00 3.17 21.61
C LEU A 414 4.30 3.24 23.11
N GLY A 415 4.43 2.11 23.81
CA GLY A 415 4.68 2.11 25.26
C GLY A 415 4.18 0.88 26.00
N GLY A 416 4.49 0.79 27.30
CA GLY A 416 4.48 -0.43 28.12
C GLY A 416 3.13 -1.04 28.48
N TYR A 417 2.33 -1.45 27.49
CA TYR A 417 1.06 -2.17 27.71
C TYR A 417 1.19 -3.48 28.51
N TYR A 418 2.43 -4.00 28.67
CA TYR A 418 2.73 -5.28 29.33
C TYR A 418 3.83 -5.22 30.41
N GLN A 419 4.13 -4.03 30.95
CA GLN A 419 5.14 -3.74 31.99
C GLN A 419 6.59 -3.77 31.47
N PHE A 420 7.40 -2.81 31.93
CA PHE A 420 8.86 -2.68 31.69
C PHE A 420 9.29 -2.16 30.31
N CYS A 421 8.64 -1.15 29.73
CA CYS A 421 9.29 -0.38 28.66
C CYS A 421 10.09 0.75 29.30
N ASN A 422 11.40 0.85 29.07
CA ASN A 422 12.20 2.00 29.55
C ASN A 422 11.71 3.28 28.86
N THR A 423 11.79 3.32 27.52
CA THR A 423 11.31 4.46 26.74
C THR A 423 10.25 4.08 25.71
N GLY A 424 9.16 4.84 25.64
CA GLY A 424 8.14 4.65 24.60
C GLY A 424 8.71 4.90 23.20
N ILE A 425 9.31 6.07 23.00
CA ILE A 425 10.03 6.48 21.78
C ILE A 425 11.39 7.07 22.12
N ASP A 426 12.48 6.46 21.63
CA ASP A 426 13.83 7.00 21.74
C ASP A 426 14.40 7.40 20.37
N ILE A 427 14.76 8.68 20.24
CA ILE A 427 15.40 9.26 19.06
C ILE A 427 16.89 9.49 19.36
N GLN A 428 17.72 8.58 18.87
CA GLN A 428 19.17 8.54 19.08
C GLN A 428 19.98 9.31 18.04
N GLY A 429 19.32 9.78 16.96
CA GLY A 429 19.95 10.59 15.92
C GLY A 429 19.07 10.74 14.68
N GLY A 430 19.56 11.51 13.70
CA GLY A 430 18.90 11.72 12.41
C GLY A 430 18.17 13.05 12.26
N ASP A 431 17.74 13.36 11.04
CA ASP A 431 17.30 14.70 10.64
C ASP A 431 15.83 14.75 10.18
N ALA A 432 15.15 15.87 10.45
CA ALA A 432 13.85 16.24 9.88
C ALA A 432 12.71 15.23 10.12
N GLY A 433 12.66 14.60 11.29
CA GLY A 433 11.60 13.67 11.66
C GLY A 433 10.35 14.33 12.26
N ILE A 434 9.21 13.66 12.16
CA ILE A 434 7.92 14.10 12.72
C ILE A 434 7.32 13.00 13.59
N ILE A 435 7.02 13.34 14.84
CA ILE A 435 6.22 12.54 15.76
C ILE A 435 4.89 13.26 15.95
N ALA A 436 3.80 12.66 15.47
CA ALA A 436 2.49 13.29 15.53
C ALA A 436 1.38 12.32 15.96
N GLY A 437 0.46 12.78 16.82
CA GLY A 437 -0.73 11.99 17.16
C GLY A 437 -0.42 10.68 17.90
N VAL A 438 0.76 10.56 18.51
CA VAL A 438 1.20 9.34 19.18
C VAL A 438 0.64 9.28 20.61
N TYR A 439 0.19 8.10 21.00
CA TYR A 439 -0.16 7.75 22.36
C TYR A 439 0.97 6.94 22.98
N THR A 440 1.50 7.38 24.12
CA THR A 440 2.55 6.66 24.87
C THR A 440 2.17 6.63 26.35
N GLU A 441 2.19 5.46 26.99
CA GLU A 441 1.91 5.33 28.42
C GLU A 441 2.74 4.22 29.07
N GLU A 442 2.71 4.18 30.41
CA GLU A 442 3.27 3.07 31.22
C GLU A 442 4.74 2.74 30.94
N ASN A 443 5.55 3.76 30.64
CA ASN A 443 7.00 3.64 30.50
C ASN A 443 7.70 3.94 31.84
N ASP A 444 8.81 3.25 32.10
CA ASP A 444 9.57 3.35 33.34
C ASP A 444 10.39 4.65 33.42
N ASP A 445 11.04 5.06 32.32
CA ASP A 445 11.93 6.23 32.28
C ASP A 445 11.30 7.43 31.57
N GLU A 446 11.08 7.31 30.25
CA GLU A 446 10.60 8.41 29.41
C GLU A 446 9.50 7.95 28.43
N ASN A 447 8.50 8.80 28.18
CA ASN A 447 7.54 8.50 27.11
C ASN A 447 8.15 8.81 25.74
N ILE A 448 8.79 9.97 25.61
CA ILE A 448 9.55 10.37 24.43
C ILE A 448 10.90 10.93 24.88
N PHE A 449 11.98 10.34 24.39
CA PHE A 449 13.34 10.83 24.60
C PHE A 449 13.99 11.16 23.26
N ILE A 450 14.48 12.39 23.12
CA ILE A 450 15.39 12.76 22.03
C ILE A 450 16.80 12.80 22.62
N SER A 451 17.47 11.65 22.61
CA SER A 451 18.74 11.45 23.28
C SER A 451 19.92 12.03 22.50
N GLY A 452 19.93 11.86 21.17
CA GLY A 452 21.06 12.22 20.31
C GLY A 452 22.34 11.44 20.64
N THR A 453 22.20 10.23 21.20
CA THR A 453 23.31 9.34 21.51
C THR A 453 23.88 8.75 20.21
N GLY A 454 24.83 9.46 19.60
CA GLY A 454 25.57 9.01 18.42
C GLY A 454 25.74 10.14 17.41
N SER A 455 24.62 10.63 16.87
CA SER A 455 24.56 11.81 16.00
C SER A 455 23.56 12.83 16.54
N GLN A 456 23.68 14.09 16.11
CA GLN A 456 22.72 15.12 16.51
C GLN A 456 21.35 14.82 15.88
N ALA A 457 20.30 14.81 16.71
CA ALA A 457 18.92 14.78 16.24
C ALA A 457 18.51 16.22 15.84
N ASN A 458 18.39 16.50 14.54
CA ASN A 458 18.11 17.86 14.06
C ASN A 458 16.71 18.00 13.45
N GLY A 459 15.99 19.07 13.79
CA GLY A 459 14.75 19.44 13.12
C GLY A 459 13.58 18.50 13.39
N TRP A 460 13.54 17.87 14.57
CA TRP A 460 12.43 17.00 14.96
C TRP A 460 11.21 17.81 15.41
N GLU A 461 10.03 17.45 14.92
CA GLU A 461 8.75 18.02 15.34
C GLU A 461 7.95 17.02 16.17
N ILE A 462 7.54 17.39 17.38
CA ILE A 462 6.60 16.62 18.23
C ILE A 462 5.28 17.39 18.33
N LYS A 463 4.17 16.80 17.89
CA LYS A 463 2.85 17.48 17.91
C LYS A 463 1.67 16.56 18.17
N ARG A 464 0.63 17.06 18.84
CA ARG A 464 -0.63 16.34 19.07
C ARG A 464 -0.47 14.98 19.77
N CYS A 465 0.62 14.77 20.49
CA CYS A 465 0.83 13.51 21.22
C CYS A 465 -0.03 13.49 22.49
N TYR A 466 -0.50 12.31 22.87
CA TYR A 466 -1.18 12.06 24.13
C TYR A 466 -0.23 11.32 25.07
N ILE A 467 0.14 11.97 26.17
CA ILE A 467 1.07 11.44 27.17
C ILE A 467 0.36 11.59 28.53
N PRO A 468 -0.33 10.53 29.01
CA PRO A 468 -1.03 10.58 30.29
C PRO A 468 -0.04 10.73 31.45
N ASP A 469 -0.55 11.14 32.61
CA ASP A 469 0.24 11.18 33.85
C ASP A 469 0.88 9.81 34.08
N ALA A 470 2.20 9.80 34.30
CA ALA A 470 2.99 8.60 34.44
C ALA A 470 2.42 7.68 35.55
N ALA A 471 2.33 6.38 35.24
CA ALA A 471 1.89 5.37 36.20
C ALA A 471 2.87 5.21 37.39
N ALA A 472 4.13 5.64 37.23
CA ALA A 472 5.16 5.61 38.25
C ALA A 472 5.64 7.04 38.61
N THR A 473 5.89 7.28 39.91
CA THR A 473 6.49 8.52 40.39
C THR A 473 7.93 8.66 39.84
N GLY A 474 8.14 9.47 38.80
CA GLY A 474 9.48 9.79 38.28
C GLY A 474 9.62 9.84 36.77
N THR A 475 8.70 9.26 36.01
CA THR A 475 8.77 9.21 34.54
C THR A 475 8.67 10.59 33.91
N ILE A 476 9.54 10.89 32.95
CA ILE A 476 9.54 12.15 32.21
C ILE A 476 8.60 12.03 31.00
N GLY A 477 7.73 13.03 30.80
CA GLY A 477 6.83 13.04 29.65
C GLY A 477 7.59 13.19 28.33
N ILE A 478 8.39 14.24 28.22
CA ILE A 478 9.29 14.45 27.06
C ILE A 478 10.64 14.90 27.57
N ARG A 479 11.71 14.24 27.15
CA ARG A 479 13.09 14.66 27.42
C ARG A 479 13.78 15.03 26.12
N VAL A 480 14.39 16.22 26.09
CA VAL A 480 15.22 16.66 24.97
C VAL A 480 16.67 16.77 25.45
N GLY A 481 17.47 15.82 24.96
CA GLY A 481 18.92 15.70 25.16
C GLY A 481 19.68 16.44 24.07
N VAL A 482 20.54 15.73 23.33
CA VAL A 482 21.45 16.31 22.33
C VAL A 482 20.73 16.52 20.99
N ALA A 483 19.94 17.59 20.89
CA ALA A 483 19.13 17.89 19.71
C ALA A 483 19.23 19.36 19.28
N ARG A 484 19.03 19.63 17.99
CA ARG A 484 18.95 20.99 17.43
C ARG A 484 17.62 21.23 16.73
N TYR A 485 17.12 22.47 16.76
CA TYR A 485 15.92 22.89 16.04
C TYR A 485 14.69 22.01 16.34
N THR A 486 14.62 21.46 17.55
CA THR A 486 13.50 20.61 17.96
C THR A 486 12.31 21.48 18.33
N THR A 487 11.15 21.17 17.78
CA THR A 487 9.90 21.86 18.12
C THR A 487 8.94 20.92 18.82
N VAL A 488 8.50 21.28 20.03
CA VAL A 488 7.50 20.54 20.79
C VAL A 488 6.22 21.38 20.86
N TRP A 489 5.10 20.82 20.39
CA TRP A 489 3.80 21.50 20.34
C TRP A 489 2.88 21.07 21.47
N GLY A 490 2.15 22.05 21.99
CA GLY A 490 1.40 21.95 23.25
C GLY A 490 -0.05 21.56 23.08
N ASP A 491 -0.44 21.17 21.86
CA ASP A 491 -1.78 20.75 21.50
C ASP A 491 -2.09 19.31 21.92
N GLY A 492 -1.14 18.63 22.56
CA GLY A 492 -1.33 17.36 23.26
C GLY A 492 -2.07 17.49 24.59
N ARG A 493 -2.76 16.44 25.02
CA ARG A 493 -3.20 16.31 26.43
C ARG A 493 -2.04 15.70 27.21
N TYR A 494 -1.36 16.57 27.96
CA TYR A 494 -0.33 16.19 28.91
C TYR A 494 -0.98 16.04 30.29
N GLY A 495 -0.64 14.98 31.00
CA GLY A 495 -1.00 14.85 32.41
C GLY A 495 -0.51 16.05 33.22
N ALA A 496 -1.25 16.46 34.26
CA ALA A 496 -0.99 17.69 35.02
C ALA A 496 0.41 17.71 35.69
N THR A 497 1.08 16.55 35.78
CA THR A 497 2.39 16.37 36.39
C THR A 497 3.49 15.95 35.41
N THR A 498 3.19 15.69 34.13
CA THR A 498 4.21 15.25 33.15
C THR A 498 5.19 16.38 32.81
N PRO A 499 6.47 16.30 33.22
CA PRO A 499 7.43 17.35 32.93
C PRO A 499 7.98 17.19 31.50
N ILE A 500 8.18 18.32 30.83
CA ILE A 500 9.10 18.41 29.68
C ILE A 500 10.47 18.79 30.26
N GLN A 501 11.47 17.96 30.06
CA GLN A 501 12.84 18.20 30.51
C GLN A 501 13.75 18.55 29.34
N LEU A 502 14.52 19.62 29.49
CA LEU A 502 15.55 20.06 28.55
C LEU A 502 16.92 19.92 29.21
N ASP A 503 17.80 19.13 28.61
CA ASP A 503 19.16 18.89 29.11
C ASP A 503 20.20 19.79 28.44
N ALA A 504 21.45 19.75 28.93
CA ALA A 504 22.54 20.61 28.47
C ALA A 504 22.88 20.52 26.97
N GLY A 505 22.41 19.47 26.28
CA GLY A 505 22.58 19.28 24.84
C GLY A 505 21.47 19.86 23.96
N ALA A 506 20.38 20.37 24.56
CA ALA A 506 19.23 20.87 23.81
C ALA A 506 19.52 22.29 23.33
N LEU A 507 19.71 22.45 22.02
CA LEU A 507 20.05 23.72 21.37
C LEU A 507 18.92 24.15 20.45
N ASP A 508 18.58 25.43 20.42
CA ASP A 508 17.55 26.00 19.52
C ASP A 508 16.18 25.28 19.63
N THR A 509 15.86 24.76 20.81
CA THR A 509 14.60 24.06 21.08
C THR A 509 13.49 25.06 21.38
N LEU A 510 12.36 24.89 20.69
CA LEU A 510 11.16 25.70 20.86
C LEU A 510 10.05 24.83 21.45
N VAL A 511 9.57 25.21 22.63
CA VAL A 511 8.51 24.47 23.33
C VAL A 511 7.28 25.36 23.43
N TYR A 512 6.19 24.90 22.83
CA TYR A 512 4.82 25.33 23.08
C TYR A 512 4.19 24.25 23.95
N ALA A 513 3.82 24.51 25.20
CA ALA A 513 3.22 23.46 26.02
C ALA A 513 2.33 24.01 27.14
N ASN A 514 1.23 23.29 27.40
CA ASN A 514 0.46 23.37 28.65
C ASN A 514 1.05 22.49 29.75
N ALA A 515 2.38 22.26 29.73
CA ALA A 515 3.09 21.38 30.66
C ALA A 515 4.06 22.17 31.54
N THR A 516 4.64 21.51 32.55
CA THR A 516 5.75 22.07 33.32
C THR A 516 7.05 21.81 32.56
N VAL A 517 7.80 22.86 32.23
CA VAL A 517 9.08 22.75 31.54
C VAL A 517 10.22 22.96 32.54
N THR A 518 11.07 21.96 32.70
CA THR A 518 12.30 22.03 33.51
C THR A 518 13.50 22.17 32.58
N ASN A 519 14.28 23.23 32.77
CA ASN A 519 15.50 23.47 32.01
C ASN A 519 16.70 23.23 32.94
N ASN A 520 17.47 22.18 32.64
CA ASN A 520 18.66 21.84 33.40
C ASN A 520 19.83 22.78 33.03
N ALA A 521 20.67 23.10 34.03
CA ALA A 521 21.78 24.01 33.84
C ALA A 521 22.69 23.56 32.67
N GLY A 522 22.86 24.43 31.67
CA GLY A 522 23.71 24.19 30.49
C GLY A 522 22.96 23.98 29.18
N ALA A 523 21.61 23.92 29.15
CA ALA A 523 20.87 23.89 27.89
C ALA A 523 21.10 25.21 27.10
N GLY A 524 21.17 25.14 25.78
CA GLY A 524 21.47 26.29 24.92
C GLY A 524 20.34 27.31 24.82
N GLU A 525 20.38 28.16 23.79
CA GLU A 525 19.35 29.17 23.49
C GLU A 525 17.98 28.50 23.27
N THR A 526 17.24 28.33 24.37
CA THR A 526 15.91 27.72 24.36
C THR A 526 14.87 28.83 24.41
N GLN A 527 13.91 28.80 23.49
CA GLN A 527 12.73 29.65 23.56
C GLN A 527 11.57 28.87 24.16
N ILE A 528 11.10 29.29 25.33
CA ILE A 528 9.93 28.67 25.99
C ILE A 528 8.75 29.61 25.86
N ILE A 529 7.71 29.16 25.14
CA ILE A 529 6.45 29.88 24.97
C ILE A 529 5.36 29.06 25.66
N ARG A 530 4.91 29.52 26.84
CA ARG A 530 3.91 28.82 27.64
C ARG A 530 2.52 29.41 27.38
N TRP A 531 1.50 28.58 27.34
CA TRP A 531 0.11 29.05 27.36
C TRP A 531 -0.37 29.08 28.82
N ASP A 532 -0.54 30.29 29.36
CA ASP A 532 -1.07 30.50 30.70
C ASP A 532 -2.46 31.16 30.57
N THR A 533 -3.50 30.47 31.06
CA THR A 533 -4.86 31.00 31.28
C THR A 533 -5.35 31.98 30.20
N GLY A 534 -5.32 31.57 28.92
CA GLY A 534 -5.84 32.37 27.80
C GLY A 534 -4.81 33.23 27.05
N SER A 535 -3.52 33.20 27.41
CA SER A 535 -2.48 34.01 26.76
C SER A 535 -1.15 33.26 26.59
N TRP A 536 -0.52 33.40 25.43
CA TRP A 536 0.86 32.95 25.23
C TRP A 536 1.84 33.91 25.92
N ARG A 537 2.71 33.39 26.78
CA ARG A 537 3.75 34.14 27.48
C ARG A 537 5.13 33.59 27.12
N LEU A 538 6.03 34.49 26.68
CA LEU A 538 7.44 34.17 26.48
C LEU A 538 8.15 34.18 27.84
N PHE A 539 8.64 33.03 28.30
CA PHE A 539 9.14 32.86 29.66
C PHE A 539 10.67 33.01 29.80
N LYS A 540 11.42 32.85 28.71
CA LYS A 540 12.88 33.00 28.73
C LYS A 540 13.45 33.28 27.34
N THR A 541 14.10 34.43 27.19
CA THR A 541 15.16 34.66 26.19
C THR A 541 16.47 34.57 26.96
N LEU A 542 17.23 33.50 26.80
CA LEU A 542 18.63 33.54 27.20
C LEU A 542 19.38 34.30 26.08
N GLU A 543 19.83 35.51 26.40
CA GLU A 543 20.79 36.35 25.66
C GLU A 543 20.60 36.79 24.20
N ILE A 544 19.50 36.48 23.50
CA ILE A 544 19.30 37.01 22.12
C ILE A 544 18.92 38.51 22.09
N LEU A 545 18.58 39.12 23.23
CA LEU A 545 18.20 40.55 23.27
C LEU A 545 19.37 41.52 23.02
N ASN A 546 20.63 41.08 23.13
CA ASN A 546 21.78 41.94 22.82
C ASN A 546 22.18 41.91 21.34
N ASP A 547 21.91 40.83 20.60
CA ASP A 547 22.27 40.71 19.17
C ASP A 547 21.16 41.11 18.18
N LEU A 548 19.91 41.26 18.66
CA LEU A 548 18.81 41.85 17.88
C LEU A 548 19.05 43.33 17.49
N THR A 549 20.02 44.01 18.12
CA THR A 549 20.46 45.35 17.70
C THR A 549 21.30 45.34 16.40
N LYS A 550 21.76 44.16 15.95
CA LYS A 550 22.54 44.00 14.72
C LYS A 550 21.71 43.55 13.52
N VAL A 551 20.41 43.30 13.70
CA VAL A 551 19.46 43.03 12.61
C VAL A 551 18.79 44.35 12.24
N PRO A 552 19.09 44.96 11.07
CA PRO A 552 18.66 46.33 10.76
C PRO A 552 17.14 46.55 10.69
N SER A 553 16.36 45.48 10.66
CA SER A 553 14.90 45.49 10.48
C SER A 553 14.08 45.40 11.76
N ILE A 554 14.70 45.28 12.95
CA ILE A 554 13.98 45.17 14.22
C ILE A 554 14.37 46.32 15.15
N ARG A 555 13.44 47.25 15.43
CA ARG A 555 13.57 48.24 16.50
C ARG A 555 12.67 47.85 17.67
N LEU A 556 13.26 47.50 18.81
CA LEU A 556 12.53 47.34 20.06
C LEU A 556 12.55 48.68 20.81
N SER A 557 11.38 49.26 21.07
CA SER A 557 11.26 50.41 21.97
C SER A 557 11.21 49.93 23.41
N ALA A 558 12.01 50.54 24.29
CA ALA A 558 12.02 50.24 25.71
C ALA A 558 10.64 50.51 26.33
N GLY A 559 9.93 49.44 26.71
CA GLY A 559 8.62 49.48 27.35
C GLY A 559 8.03 48.07 27.34
N ALA A 560 7.52 47.63 28.49
CA ALA A 560 7.02 46.27 28.71
C ALA A 560 6.04 45.79 27.61
N ILE A 561 6.25 44.56 27.14
CA ILE A 561 5.32 43.88 26.23
C ILE A 561 4.18 43.32 27.09
N SER A 562 3.04 44.00 27.12
CA SER A 562 1.77 43.43 27.60
C SER A 562 0.90 43.07 26.42
N PHE A 563 0.56 41.79 26.25
CA PHE A 563 -0.53 41.39 25.37
C PHE A 563 -1.83 41.51 26.17
N ALA A 564 -2.67 42.47 25.78
CA ALA A 564 -4.03 42.58 26.29
C ALA A 564 -4.93 41.56 25.56
N ASP A 565 -5.76 40.90 26.36
CA ASP A 565 -6.84 39.99 26.00
C ASP A 565 -7.74 40.62 24.93
N GLU A 566 -7.98 39.90 23.82
CA GLU A 566 -9.25 39.88 23.07
C GLU A 566 -9.09 39.04 21.78
N ASP A 567 -9.70 37.86 21.80
CA ASP A 567 -10.15 37.00 20.68
C ASP A 567 -9.31 36.98 19.39
N VAL A 568 -8.49 35.93 19.25
CA VAL A 568 -7.96 35.52 17.94
C VAL A 568 -8.39 34.08 17.63
N SER A 569 -9.43 33.96 16.80
CA SER A 569 -9.76 32.75 16.05
C SER A 569 -8.64 32.41 15.03
N PRO A 570 -8.50 31.15 14.57
CA PRO A 570 -7.27 30.66 13.96
C PRO A 570 -7.02 31.31 12.59
N VAL A 571 -6.07 32.24 12.54
CA VAL A 571 -5.54 32.78 11.28
C VAL A 571 -4.52 31.78 10.74
N SER A 572 -4.68 31.39 9.48
CA SER A 572 -3.83 30.46 8.73
C SER A 572 -2.33 30.75 8.91
N TYR A 573 -1.61 29.73 9.36
CA TYR A 573 -0.22 29.72 9.84
C TYR A 573 0.86 29.90 8.74
N ASP A 574 0.51 30.36 7.53
CA ASP A 574 1.36 30.20 6.33
C ASP A 574 2.17 31.46 5.92
N ALA A 575 2.22 32.49 6.77
CA ALA A 575 2.88 33.76 6.45
C ALA A 575 4.18 34.04 7.20
N VAL A 576 4.59 33.20 8.16
CA VAL A 576 5.69 33.56 9.08
C VAL A 576 7.04 32.92 8.74
N TRP A 577 7.10 31.91 7.85
CA TRP A 577 8.36 31.28 7.48
C TRP A 577 8.47 31.10 5.97
N GLY A 578 8.97 32.15 5.31
CA GLY A 578 9.26 32.18 3.88
C GLY A 578 10.24 31.09 3.48
N ARG A 579 9.72 30.11 2.73
CA ARG A 579 10.44 29.36 1.71
C ARG A 579 11.32 30.35 0.90
N GLN A 580 12.62 30.08 0.84
CA GLN A 580 13.58 30.88 0.11
C GLN A 580 13.23 30.88 -1.39
N GLY A 581 12.58 31.96 -1.84
CA GLY A 581 12.29 32.23 -3.24
C GLY A 581 12.43 33.73 -3.43
N ALA A 582 13.49 34.13 -4.11
CA ALA A 582 13.84 35.52 -4.35
C ALA A 582 12.66 36.33 -4.89
N ASN A 583 12.22 37.36 -4.16
CA ASN A 583 11.53 38.49 -4.77
C ASN A 583 11.99 39.79 -4.10
N THR A 584 12.88 40.48 -4.79
CA THR A 584 13.39 41.79 -4.40
C THR A 584 12.25 42.80 -4.53
N VAL A 585 11.71 43.30 -3.42
CA VAL A 585 10.82 44.47 -3.42
C VAL A 585 11.59 45.65 -2.85
N GLY A 586 11.76 46.67 -3.68
CA GLY A 586 12.58 47.85 -3.43
C GLY A 586 12.06 48.75 -2.31
N ALA A 587 12.97 49.53 -1.75
CA ALA A 587 12.72 50.53 -0.73
C ALA A 587 11.63 51.52 -1.16
N GLY A 588 10.56 51.64 -0.37
CA GLY A 588 9.60 52.74 -0.50
C GLY A 588 8.12 52.45 -0.23
N ALA A 589 7.70 51.23 0.12
CA ALA A 589 6.30 50.90 0.39
C ALA A 589 6.06 50.53 1.86
N THR A 590 5.42 51.44 2.62
CA THR A 590 4.79 51.15 3.92
C THR A 590 3.41 50.56 3.69
N THR A 591 3.31 49.23 3.71
CA THR A 591 2.04 48.51 3.67
C THR A 591 1.45 48.43 5.08
N TYR A 592 0.38 49.17 5.36
CA TYR A 592 -0.44 48.97 6.57
C TYR A 592 -1.44 47.83 6.30
N VAL A 593 -1.36 46.76 7.08
CA VAL A 593 -2.35 45.67 7.08
C VAL A 593 -3.21 45.81 8.33
N SER A 594 -4.53 45.96 8.16
CA SER A 594 -5.51 45.87 9.26
C SER A 594 -6.04 44.43 9.39
N PRO A 595 -6.04 43.81 10.59
CA PRO A 595 -6.72 42.55 10.81
C PRO A 595 -8.17 42.79 11.25
N GLY A 596 -9.11 42.13 10.55
CA GLY A 596 -10.36 41.58 11.11
C GLY A 596 -11.48 42.50 11.62
N ALA A 597 -11.21 43.75 11.97
CA ALA A 597 -12.22 44.76 12.31
C ALA A 597 -11.86 46.05 11.56
N GLY A 598 -12.85 46.86 11.20
CA GLY A 598 -12.66 48.10 10.43
C GLY A 598 -11.54 48.99 10.98
N ILE A 599 -11.05 49.91 10.13
CA ILE A 599 -10.01 50.90 10.47
C ILE A 599 -10.26 51.44 11.89
N ARG A 600 -9.41 51.07 12.87
CA ARG A 600 -9.55 51.52 14.26
C ARG A 600 -9.13 52.98 14.33
N LEU A 601 -10.10 53.86 14.17
CA LEU A 601 -9.98 55.29 14.40
C LEU A 601 -9.86 55.52 15.92
N LYS A 602 -9.00 56.45 16.37
CA LYS A 602 -9.07 56.87 17.78
C LYS A 602 -10.42 57.57 18.00
N GLN A 603 -11.21 57.13 18.98
CA GLN A 603 -12.45 57.80 19.37
C GLN A 603 -12.16 58.66 20.61
N SER A 604 -12.65 59.90 20.61
CA SER A 604 -12.61 60.78 21.78
C SER A 604 -14.02 61.28 22.11
N ASP A 605 -14.33 61.23 23.40
CA ASP A 605 -15.60 61.66 23.97
C ASP A 605 -15.46 63.07 24.60
N PHE A 606 -14.38 63.80 24.26
CA PHE A 606 -14.13 65.12 24.81
C PHE A 606 -15.13 66.14 24.26
N ASN A 607 -15.67 66.96 25.16
CA ASN A 607 -16.63 68.01 24.82
C ASN A 607 -15.95 69.15 24.04
N SER A 608 -15.89 68.99 22.73
CA SER A 608 -15.33 69.98 21.81
C SER A 608 -16.37 71.01 21.37
N SER A 609 -15.91 72.22 21.07
CA SER A 609 -16.76 73.23 20.43
C SER A 609 -17.27 72.77 19.06
N ASN A 610 -18.37 73.36 18.58
CA ASN A 610 -19.00 72.99 17.30
C ASN A 610 -18.79 74.11 16.25
N PRO A 611 -17.87 73.94 15.27
CA PRO A 611 -16.98 72.80 15.03
C PRO A 611 -15.71 72.81 15.90
N PRO A 612 -15.00 71.67 16.07
CA PRO A 612 -13.83 71.56 16.95
C PRO A 612 -12.73 72.54 16.54
N THR A 613 -12.20 73.29 17.50
CA THR A 613 -11.06 74.18 17.25
C THR A 613 -9.77 73.39 17.17
N ASN A 614 -8.81 73.92 16.40
CA ASN A 614 -7.48 73.32 16.31
C ASN A 614 -6.77 73.24 17.69
N ALA A 615 -7.11 74.12 18.63
CA ALA A 615 -6.55 74.07 19.99
C ALA A 615 -7.10 72.89 20.81
N GLU A 616 -8.39 72.60 20.69
CA GLU A 616 -9.04 71.45 21.35
C GLU A 616 -8.49 70.13 20.79
N LEU A 617 -8.36 70.01 19.46
CA LEU A 617 -7.80 68.80 18.83
C LEU A 617 -6.32 68.57 19.19
N ILE A 618 -5.55 69.65 19.39
CA ILE A 618 -4.16 69.56 19.86
C ILE A 618 -4.10 69.13 21.32
N SER A 619 -5.01 69.60 22.17
CA SER A 619 -5.09 69.19 23.58
C SER A 619 -5.43 67.70 23.70
N GLU A 620 -6.31 67.20 22.84
CA GLU A 620 -6.82 65.84 22.91
C GLU A 620 -5.88 64.82 22.25
N PHE A 621 -5.40 65.11 21.03
CA PHE A 621 -4.62 64.15 20.24
C PHE A 621 -3.12 64.49 20.16
N GLY A 622 -2.72 65.69 20.60
CA GLY A 622 -1.38 66.24 20.42
C GLY A 622 -1.24 67.09 19.15
N ALA A 623 -0.09 67.73 18.94
CA ALA A 623 0.15 68.52 17.72
C ALA A 623 0.10 67.64 16.46
N ALA A 624 -0.44 68.16 15.35
CA ALA A 624 -0.56 67.44 14.07
C ALA A 624 0.78 66.86 13.58
N ALA A 625 1.89 67.58 13.81
CA ALA A 625 3.24 67.12 13.49
C ALA A 625 3.71 65.92 14.34
N THR A 626 3.17 65.77 15.55
CA THR A 626 3.51 64.65 16.46
C THR A 626 2.70 63.41 16.12
N VAL A 627 1.42 63.53 15.76
CA VAL A 627 0.59 62.38 15.36
C VAL A 627 0.88 61.91 13.92
N GLY A 628 1.44 62.78 13.08
CA GLY A 628 1.88 62.46 11.73
C GLY A 628 0.78 62.52 10.66
N VAL A 629 1.21 62.36 9.40
CA VAL A 629 0.32 62.25 8.23
C VAL A 629 -0.54 60.98 8.31
N GLY A 630 -1.82 61.09 7.97
CA GLY A 630 -2.74 59.94 7.89
C GLY A 630 -3.35 59.50 9.23
N PHE A 631 -3.06 60.21 10.33
CA PHE A 631 -3.83 60.05 11.56
C PHE A 631 -5.31 60.35 11.28
N THR A 632 -6.20 59.47 11.74
CA THR A 632 -7.66 59.66 11.61
C THR A 632 -8.34 59.29 12.93
N ALA A 633 -9.31 60.11 13.36
CA ALA A 633 -10.03 59.97 14.64
C ALA A 633 -11.50 60.38 14.50
N ILE A 634 -12.37 59.92 15.40
CA ILE A 634 -13.75 60.40 15.53
C ILE A 634 -13.86 61.19 16.82
N VAL A 635 -14.48 62.37 16.75
CA VAL A 635 -14.80 63.21 17.91
C VAL A 635 -16.31 63.40 17.98
N ASP A 636 -16.89 63.10 19.13
CA ASP A 636 -18.31 63.26 19.41
C ASP A 636 -18.59 64.64 20.04
N ASP A 637 -19.69 65.28 19.67
CA ASP A 637 -20.20 66.44 20.41
C ASP A 637 -21.03 65.91 21.58
N ALA A 638 -20.53 66.13 22.79
CA ALA A 638 -21.17 65.65 24.01
C ALA A 638 -22.51 66.39 24.33
N ASP A 639 -23.00 67.25 23.43
CA ASP A 639 -24.24 68.02 23.53
C ASP A 639 -25.43 67.29 22.85
N GLY A 640 -25.48 65.97 23.02
CA GLY A 640 -26.61 65.12 22.62
C GLY A 640 -26.43 64.42 21.26
N HIS A 641 -25.19 64.22 20.81
CA HIS A 641 -24.85 63.55 19.55
C HIS A 641 -25.44 64.26 18.32
N ALA A 642 -25.53 65.60 18.36
CA ALA A 642 -26.10 66.36 17.26
C ALA A 642 -25.19 66.32 16.02
N ASN A 643 -23.87 66.27 16.21
CA ASN A 643 -22.88 66.10 15.15
C ASN A 643 -21.72 65.21 15.59
N GLU A 644 -21.25 64.35 14.70
CA GLU A 644 -20.00 63.60 14.84
C GLU A 644 -18.96 64.14 13.86
N TYR A 645 -17.68 64.18 14.25
CA TYR A 645 -16.60 64.69 13.41
C TYR A 645 -15.57 63.62 13.11
N LEU A 646 -15.30 63.39 11.83
CA LEU A 646 -14.14 62.62 11.39
C LEU A 646 -12.94 63.55 11.23
N ILE A 647 -11.97 63.45 12.13
CA ILE A 647 -10.74 64.24 12.14
C ILE A 647 -9.63 63.51 11.39
N PHE A 648 -8.83 64.21 10.60
CA PHE A 648 -7.61 63.67 10.01
C PHE A 648 -6.46 64.68 10.01
N SER A 649 -5.21 64.18 10.03
CA SER A 649 -4.00 65.00 10.03
C SER A 649 -3.22 64.85 8.72
N ASP A 650 -2.73 65.98 8.19
CA ASP A 650 -1.75 66.01 7.11
C ASP A 650 -0.29 66.16 7.63
N GLY A 651 -0.08 65.96 8.93
CA GLY A 651 1.22 66.14 9.58
C GLY A 651 1.59 67.60 9.88
N THR A 652 0.76 68.57 9.51
CA THR A 652 0.95 69.98 9.85
C THR A 652 -0.26 70.61 10.51
N LYS A 653 -1.47 70.19 10.14
CA LYS A 653 -2.75 70.65 10.71
C LYS A 653 -3.76 69.52 10.80
N TYR A 654 -4.78 69.72 11.62
CA TYR A 654 -5.96 68.88 11.62
C TYR A 654 -7.01 69.42 10.64
N TRP A 655 -7.72 68.49 10.04
CA TRP A 655 -8.85 68.68 9.15
C TRP A 655 -10.02 67.86 9.69
N TYR A 656 -11.25 68.26 9.39
CA TYR A 656 -12.43 67.51 9.82
C TYR A 656 -13.50 67.44 8.73
N ILE A 657 -14.31 66.39 8.79
CA ILE A 657 -15.59 66.25 8.08
C ILE A 657 -16.68 66.09 9.14
N THR A 658 -17.75 66.86 9.01
CA THR A 658 -18.94 66.75 9.88
C THR A 658 -19.91 65.73 9.33
N ALA A 659 -20.32 64.77 10.16
CA ALA A 659 -21.45 63.89 9.93
C ALA A 659 -22.64 64.42 10.74
N ALA A 660 -23.74 64.70 10.05
CA ALA A 660 -25.00 65.01 10.71
C ALA A 660 -25.77 63.71 10.97
N ALA A 661 -26.51 63.65 12.08
CA ALA A 661 -27.40 62.53 12.36
C ALA A 661 -28.38 62.31 11.20
N ALA A 662 -28.57 61.05 10.79
CA ALA A 662 -29.58 60.70 9.80
C ALA A 662 -30.99 61.04 10.33
N PRO A 663 -31.92 61.54 9.50
CA PRO A 663 -33.26 61.95 9.92
C PRO A 663 -34.14 60.81 10.44
#